data_AF-A0A917IXG1-F1
#
_entry.id   AF-A0A917IXG1-F1
#
_cell.length_a   1.000
_cell.length_b   1.000
_cell.length_c   1.000
_cell.angle_alpha   90.00
_cell.angle_beta   90.00
_cell.angle_gamma   90.00
#
_symmetry.space_group_name_H-M   'P 1'
#
loop_
_entity.id
_entity.type
_entity.pdbx_description
1 polymer ?
#
loop_
_entity_poly.entity_id
_entity_poly.type
_entity_poly.pdbx_seq_one_letter_code
_entity_poly.pdbx_strand_id
1 'polypeptide(L)'
;MKSPEKNKWVKLSIQEAGDRLLLLYEDGLGRTTNEQSETRDESRRVAAEWLHDNIYIPVKTDILFAEMCQMEPRFRNTGGQQSIFPTSVYLELPASIAGAGLPLFLARHIAGSFFPGIFKQYNNEIIVMEYVKGAVDAPFSLPLNINIVQEYEELVQNVLKSLPGLHNESVQSSGIRTYYTWEADLDILILAAGSFSSYLHYLQEPGRLPRLIVVLYSYPDDFLPTPKLKEQLPATNLIFLENISPTATADWLKILFTRLLEDFSLPEILLQYDFQSSVPYPEITVYSSPESGHYLRISTAADTYLNKIQHLAATTHPGNNMDFITRVNEDSTAGFEIRNFLQLQRESETDSFSGMEALFPKRGFMGFTNLSLCEQRLTEQMGHIKHIQTAWQELVNNRDVFELLRKKQERRVNVMLDEFTDTLTFTPVDAGKPLYTGRTYRLTVLIGQSLQENLVEGLVQAIDPLLPDPENKEGHLLDIVVFAKEFRLQTAALQQVKLPLLGASEKADFLLVAPALPEAQLRICVFFKNSLLQAFILEAGIIREKQDASSSKNLSVKPDLATSEKFTNLDEMPARDLYIGMNKDAGGTHTLFVKKDDVTCEVHALTPQMIEEAQKAHNQLLTNLYFTPEGYARFSFRKTPGTPPDDAFLQAIKKMARSGERLLRQLHGGTQQLRDALALVREQHALNIQIGRHNMNNAFPWPLLYDYILPYKDAAREAAFPVCMGRPFAPDEHAAFRNKKGFGCPHNPDTEVFCVEGFWGLRHKIEQIITGDTPSDNHRKIELSDNSSILLVCNSKDPDTDRLHTTLKKHAQLREDQVVLVNPTMNLMDWLWDNQRRPVMLIVVGHMETQLKANEPEEPRILTFPPSEWNNSTPIPKDKWIYEEILFNYYYTKKRWKDAPLPLVLLINCSSAQLNVTGPASIVRGFWTSGACAIVGTECDITSGLAARFVEEVTGSLLNGVPLGDAIQLFNSNLVQCGNPPPFVFTCYGSTDLTFTKQ
;
A
#
# COMPACT_ATOMS: atom_id res chain seq x y z
N MET A 1 13.36 -45.62 -16.06
CA MET A 1 14.07 -46.21 -14.89
C MET A 1 13.41 -47.55 -14.54
N LYS A 2 14.17 -48.56 -14.08
CA LYS A 2 13.65 -49.93 -13.85
C LYS A 2 12.89 -50.14 -12.52
N SER A 3 12.75 -49.11 -11.69
CA SER A 3 11.82 -49.05 -10.54
C SER A 3 11.76 -47.62 -10.00
N PRO A 4 10.87 -46.75 -10.51
CA PRO A 4 10.54 -45.54 -9.76
C PRO A 4 9.87 -45.95 -8.44
N GLU A 5 10.17 -45.25 -7.35
CA GLU A 5 9.42 -45.44 -6.10
C GLU A 5 7.93 -45.33 -6.43
N LYS A 6 7.16 -46.37 -6.08
CA LYS A 6 5.77 -46.53 -6.54
C LYS A 6 4.88 -45.30 -6.27
N ASN A 7 5.25 -44.36 -5.40
CA ASN A 7 4.31 -43.36 -4.88
C ASN A 7 4.68 -41.91 -5.22
N LYS A 8 5.43 -41.65 -6.30
CA LYS A 8 5.87 -40.26 -6.63
C LYS A 8 5.65 -39.82 -8.07
N TRP A 9 4.67 -40.40 -8.75
CA TRP A 9 4.36 -40.05 -10.13
C TRP A 9 2.85 -40.01 -10.40
N VAL A 10 2.49 -39.25 -11.44
CA VAL A 10 1.16 -39.28 -12.07
C VAL A 10 1.35 -39.55 -13.55
N LYS A 11 0.60 -40.50 -14.09
CA LYS A 11 0.57 -40.85 -15.51
C LYS A 11 -0.70 -40.26 -16.13
N LEU A 12 -0.50 -39.47 -17.16
CA LEU A 12 -1.50 -38.94 -18.06
C LEU A 12 -1.57 -39.90 -19.25
N SER A 13 -2.72 -40.51 -19.52
CA SER A 13 -2.90 -41.33 -20.73
C SER A 13 -3.96 -40.67 -21.59
N ILE A 14 -3.65 -40.37 -22.85
CA ILE A 14 -4.65 -39.95 -23.82
C ILE A 14 -5.21 -41.22 -24.48
N GLN A 15 -6.53 -41.35 -24.56
CA GLN A 15 -7.20 -42.46 -25.26
C GLN A 15 -8.14 -41.93 -26.33
N GLU A 16 -8.13 -42.55 -27.51
CA GLU A 16 -9.15 -42.32 -28.52
C GLU A 16 -10.44 -43.06 -28.15
N ALA A 17 -11.54 -42.33 -28.16
CA ALA A 17 -12.87 -42.88 -27.94
C ALA A 17 -13.82 -42.33 -29.03
N GLY A 18 -13.72 -42.88 -30.23
CA GLY A 18 -14.45 -42.37 -31.40
C GLY A 18 -13.77 -41.15 -32.00
N ASP A 19 -14.52 -40.07 -32.20
CA ASP A 19 -14.07 -38.76 -32.70
C ASP A 19 -13.52 -37.84 -31.59
N ARG A 20 -13.22 -38.43 -30.42
CA ARG A 20 -12.89 -37.72 -29.20
C ARG A 20 -11.62 -38.26 -28.58
N LEU A 21 -10.85 -37.36 -27.98
CA LEU A 21 -9.71 -37.70 -27.13
C LEU A 21 -10.08 -37.57 -25.67
N LEU A 22 -9.85 -38.64 -24.91
CA LEU A 22 -10.06 -38.67 -23.47
C LEU A 22 -8.71 -38.56 -22.78
N LEU A 23 -8.61 -37.63 -21.83
CA LEU A 23 -7.45 -37.54 -20.95
C LEU A 23 -7.74 -38.32 -19.66
N LEU A 24 -6.91 -39.32 -19.38
CA LEU A 24 -6.99 -40.16 -18.20
C LEU A 24 -5.83 -39.88 -17.26
N TYR A 25 -6.09 -40.01 -15.97
CA TYR A 25 -5.10 -39.82 -14.92
C TYR A 25 -4.95 -41.12 -14.12
N GLU A 26 -3.71 -41.54 -13.89
CA GLU A 26 -3.34 -42.68 -13.05
C GLU A 26 -2.25 -42.24 -12.06
N ASP A 27 -2.46 -42.39 -10.76
CA ASP A 27 -1.40 -42.10 -9.78
C ASP A 27 -0.41 -43.27 -9.66
N GLY A 28 0.69 -43.07 -8.94
CA GLY A 28 1.69 -44.12 -8.75
C GLY A 28 1.20 -45.39 -8.03
N LEU A 29 0.03 -45.31 -7.38
CA LEU A 29 -0.63 -46.43 -6.73
C LEU A 29 -1.57 -47.19 -7.68
N GLY A 30 -1.64 -46.81 -8.96
CA GLY A 30 -2.47 -47.41 -9.98
C GLY A 30 -3.94 -46.97 -9.91
N ARG A 31 -4.26 -45.94 -9.12
CA ARG A 31 -5.64 -45.44 -9.02
C ARG A 31 -5.92 -44.58 -10.24
N THR A 32 -6.97 -44.94 -10.97
CA THR A 32 -7.45 -44.17 -12.11
C THR A 32 -8.70 -43.37 -11.73
N THR A 33 -8.97 -42.27 -12.42
CA THR A 33 -10.21 -41.48 -12.24
C THR A 33 -11.50 -42.29 -12.43
N ASN A 34 -11.43 -43.48 -13.03
CA ASN A 34 -12.58 -44.38 -13.24
C ASN A 34 -13.02 -45.17 -12.00
N GLU A 35 -12.18 -45.34 -10.97
CA GLU A 35 -12.47 -46.28 -9.88
C GLU A 35 -13.26 -45.71 -8.69
N GLN A 36 -13.44 -44.38 -8.58
CA GLN A 36 -14.00 -43.76 -7.37
C GLN A 36 -15.10 -42.70 -7.56
N SER A 37 -15.50 -42.30 -8.78
CA SER A 37 -16.69 -41.43 -8.96
C SER A 37 -17.93 -42.26 -9.33
N GLU A 38 -18.89 -42.38 -8.41
CA GLU A 38 -20.20 -43.02 -8.69
C GLU A 38 -21.06 -42.25 -9.70
N THR A 39 -20.64 -41.03 -10.09
CA THR A 39 -21.23 -40.26 -11.20
C THR A 39 -20.52 -40.61 -12.51
N ARG A 40 -21.16 -41.47 -13.32
CA ARG A 40 -20.60 -42.09 -14.53
C ARG A 40 -20.47 -41.19 -15.77
N ASP A 41 -20.80 -39.89 -15.69
CA ASP A 41 -20.85 -39.00 -16.88
C ASP A 41 -19.91 -37.79 -16.84
N GLU A 42 -19.44 -37.32 -15.68
CA GLU A 42 -18.69 -36.05 -15.57
C GLU A 42 -17.16 -36.21 -15.45
N SER A 43 -16.67 -37.40 -15.09
CA SER A 43 -15.23 -37.68 -14.94
C SER A 43 -14.52 -37.95 -16.28
N ARG A 44 -15.25 -37.98 -17.40
CA ARG A 44 -14.72 -38.11 -18.75
C ARG A 44 -14.80 -36.76 -19.47
N ARG A 45 -13.71 -35.99 -19.43
CA ARG A 45 -13.61 -34.81 -20.30
C ARG A 45 -13.14 -35.22 -21.69
N VAL A 46 -13.97 -34.88 -22.67
CA VAL A 46 -13.64 -34.84 -24.08
C VAL A 46 -12.69 -33.66 -24.29
N ALA A 47 -11.44 -33.92 -24.63
CA ALA A 47 -10.45 -32.88 -24.87
C ALA A 47 -10.70 -32.13 -26.21
N ALA A 48 -11.40 -32.76 -27.16
CA ALA A 48 -11.90 -32.15 -28.40
C ALA A 48 -12.87 -33.10 -29.14
N GLU A 49 -13.88 -32.57 -29.85
CA GLU A 49 -14.39 -33.18 -31.10
C GLU A 49 -13.46 -32.74 -32.22
N TRP A 50 -13.15 -33.60 -33.20
CA TRP A 50 -12.26 -33.31 -34.34
C TRP A 50 -12.52 -31.92 -34.98
N LEU A 51 -11.85 -30.90 -34.45
CA LEU A 51 -11.77 -29.54 -34.96
C LEU A 51 -10.28 -29.22 -35.02
N HIS A 52 -9.73 -29.44 -36.22
CA HIS A 52 -8.47 -28.95 -36.78
C HIS A 52 -7.30 -28.60 -35.82
N ASP A 53 -6.26 -29.43 -35.97
CA ASP A 53 -4.81 -29.16 -35.89
C ASP A 53 -4.12 -28.82 -34.57
N ASN A 54 -4.79 -28.62 -33.42
CA ASN A 54 -4.12 -28.49 -32.11
C ASN A 54 -4.94 -28.98 -30.91
N ILE A 55 -4.27 -29.55 -29.89
CA ILE A 55 -4.88 -29.92 -28.60
C ILE A 55 -4.14 -29.17 -27.49
N TYR A 56 -4.78 -28.15 -26.91
CA TYR A 56 -4.24 -27.39 -25.78
C TYR A 56 -4.85 -27.87 -24.46
N ILE A 57 -4.03 -28.33 -23.51
CA ILE A 57 -4.48 -28.82 -22.19
C ILE A 57 -3.92 -27.90 -21.10
N PRO A 58 -4.69 -26.89 -20.65
CA PRO A 58 -4.26 -26.03 -19.56
C PRO A 58 -4.37 -26.77 -18.21
N VAL A 59 -3.27 -27.39 -17.78
CA VAL A 59 -3.19 -28.17 -16.53
C VAL A 59 -3.49 -27.31 -15.28
N LYS A 60 -3.24 -25.99 -15.35
CA LYS A 60 -3.48 -25.03 -14.26
C LYS A 60 -4.97 -24.87 -13.88
N THR A 61 -5.88 -25.13 -14.81
CA THR A 61 -7.33 -24.99 -14.64
C THR A 61 -8.03 -26.34 -14.45
N ASP A 62 -7.28 -27.44 -14.47
CA ASP A 62 -7.84 -28.77 -14.30
C ASP A 62 -8.03 -29.08 -12.80
N ILE A 63 -9.24 -28.79 -12.32
CA ILE A 63 -9.70 -29.01 -10.95
C ILE A 63 -9.49 -30.46 -10.52
N LEU A 64 -9.69 -31.43 -11.43
CA LEU A 64 -9.54 -32.86 -11.15
C LEU A 64 -8.07 -33.26 -10.96
N PHE A 65 -7.15 -32.72 -11.77
CA PHE A 65 -5.71 -32.93 -11.58
C PHE A 65 -5.21 -32.30 -10.26
N ALA A 66 -5.70 -31.10 -9.93
CA ALA A 66 -5.40 -30.44 -8.67
C ALA A 66 -5.97 -31.21 -7.46
N GLU A 67 -7.20 -31.72 -7.56
CA GLU A 67 -7.85 -32.55 -6.54
C GLU A 67 -7.12 -33.89 -6.34
N MET A 68 -6.70 -34.57 -7.41
CA MET A 68 -5.89 -35.79 -7.31
C MET A 68 -4.55 -35.54 -6.59
N CYS A 69 -3.89 -34.41 -6.86
CA CYS A 69 -2.68 -34.02 -6.13
C CYS A 69 -2.95 -33.74 -4.64
N GLN A 70 -4.17 -33.34 -4.27
CA GLN A 70 -4.59 -33.04 -2.89
C GLN A 70 -5.12 -34.24 -2.10
N MET A 71 -5.54 -35.32 -2.77
CA MET A 71 -6.14 -36.51 -2.14
C MET A 71 -5.13 -37.56 -1.63
N GLU A 72 -3.82 -37.32 -1.77
CA GLU A 72 -2.79 -38.24 -1.23
C GLU A 72 -2.67 -38.08 0.31
N PRO A 73 -2.86 -39.15 1.11
CA PRO A 73 -3.00 -39.05 2.57
C PRO A 73 -1.79 -38.46 3.31
N ARG A 74 -0.59 -38.43 2.72
CA ARG A 74 0.61 -37.88 3.38
C ARG A 74 0.75 -36.37 3.24
N PHE A 75 0.04 -35.73 2.30
CA PHE A 75 0.10 -34.26 2.11
C PHE A 75 -0.79 -33.48 3.08
N ARG A 76 -1.64 -34.15 3.87
CA ARG A 76 -2.50 -33.50 4.87
C ARG A 76 -1.84 -33.26 6.23
N ASN A 77 -0.63 -33.78 6.49
CA ASN A 77 -0.11 -33.86 7.87
C ASN A 77 1.30 -33.30 8.13
N THR A 78 1.89 -32.55 7.20
CA THR A 78 3.13 -31.80 7.48
C THR A 78 2.81 -30.32 7.60
N GLY A 79 2.62 -29.86 8.84
CA GLY A 79 2.49 -28.44 9.14
C GLY A 79 3.69 -27.66 8.61
N GLY A 80 3.46 -26.77 7.65
CA GLY A 80 4.36 -25.66 7.35
C GLY A 80 5.48 -25.86 6.32
N GLN A 81 5.51 -26.93 5.52
CA GLN A 81 6.40 -27.00 4.36
C GLN A 81 5.64 -27.22 3.05
N GLN A 82 6.15 -26.59 1.98
CA GLN A 82 5.65 -26.60 0.60
C GLN A 82 5.00 -27.94 0.22
N SER A 83 3.81 -27.88 -0.36
CA SER A 83 3.12 -29.02 -0.97
C SER A 83 4.08 -29.79 -1.88
N ILE A 84 4.51 -30.98 -1.46
CA ILE A 84 5.40 -31.82 -2.25
C ILE A 84 4.57 -32.43 -3.38
N PHE A 85 4.64 -31.83 -4.58
CA PHE A 85 4.01 -32.35 -5.79
C PHE A 85 4.66 -33.68 -6.24
N PRO A 86 3.98 -34.50 -7.08
CA PRO A 86 4.59 -35.68 -7.69
C PRO A 86 5.90 -35.31 -8.39
N THR A 87 6.96 -36.09 -8.16
CA THR A 87 8.30 -35.84 -8.69
C THR A 87 8.43 -36.07 -10.19
N SER A 88 7.45 -36.72 -10.82
CA SER A 88 7.43 -36.99 -12.26
C SER A 88 6.01 -37.09 -12.80
N VAL A 89 5.75 -36.52 -13.97
CA VAL A 89 4.51 -36.70 -14.74
C VAL A 89 4.86 -37.45 -16.01
N TYR A 90 4.16 -38.54 -16.30
CA TYR A 90 4.34 -39.33 -17.52
C TYR A 90 3.17 -39.07 -18.46
N LEU A 91 3.42 -38.89 -19.76
CA LEU A 91 2.37 -38.80 -20.77
C LEU A 91 2.46 -40.03 -21.68
N GLU A 92 1.35 -40.75 -21.84
CA GLU A 92 1.21 -41.88 -22.74
C GLU A 92 0.22 -41.52 -23.84
N LEU A 93 0.67 -41.62 -25.09
CA LEU A 93 -0.12 -41.26 -26.28
C LEU A 93 -0.58 -42.53 -27.02
N PRO A 94 -1.77 -42.54 -27.63
CA PRO A 94 -2.17 -43.57 -28.59
C PRO A 94 -1.18 -43.61 -29.76
N ALA A 95 -0.93 -44.82 -30.29
CA ALA A 95 -0.01 -45.01 -31.42
C ALA A 95 -0.42 -44.22 -32.68
N SER A 96 -1.72 -43.96 -32.87
CA SER A 96 -2.30 -43.14 -33.94
C SER A 96 -1.89 -41.67 -33.86
N ILE A 97 -1.81 -41.10 -32.65
CA ILE A 97 -1.37 -39.71 -32.40
C ILE A 97 0.15 -39.62 -32.43
N ALA A 98 0.84 -40.61 -31.86
CA ALA A 98 2.30 -40.67 -31.84
C ALA A 98 2.92 -40.74 -33.26
N GLY A 99 2.19 -41.26 -34.25
CA GLY A 99 2.62 -41.30 -35.65
C GLY A 99 2.26 -40.07 -36.49
N ALA A 100 1.42 -39.16 -35.97
CA ALA A 100 0.85 -38.05 -36.74
C ALA A 100 1.66 -36.74 -36.70
N GLY A 101 2.77 -36.70 -35.93
CA GLY A 101 3.62 -35.50 -35.86
C GLY A 101 2.97 -34.29 -35.18
N LEU A 102 1.90 -34.47 -34.42
CA LEU A 102 1.24 -33.38 -33.68
C LEU A 102 2.17 -32.85 -32.56
N PRO A 103 2.53 -31.54 -32.57
CA PRO A 103 3.28 -30.95 -31.48
C PRO A 103 2.41 -30.86 -30.23
N LEU A 104 2.95 -31.29 -29.10
CA LEU A 104 2.21 -31.39 -27.84
C LEU A 104 2.86 -30.47 -26.80
N PHE A 105 2.26 -29.29 -26.62
CA PHE A 105 2.77 -28.27 -25.70
C PHE A 105 2.22 -28.49 -24.29
N LEU A 106 3.10 -28.76 -23.33
CA LEU A 106 2.74 -28.87 -21.91
C LEU A 106 3.30 -27.67 -21.14
N ALA A 107 2.51 -26.59 -21.01
CA ALA A 107 2.90 -25.44 -20.20
C ALA A 107 2.70 -25.75 -18.70
N ARG A 108 3.80 -25.95 -17.96
CA ARG A 108 3.77 -26.23 -16.51
C ARG A 108 3.87 -24.93 -15.71
N HIS A 109 2.87 -24.60 -14.91
CA HIS A 109 2.93 -23.48 -13.96
C HIS A 109 2.34 -23.88 -12.61
N ILE A 110 3.15 -24.49 -11.73
CA ILE A 110 2.70 -24.91 -10.39
C ILE A 110 3.79 -24.58 -9.34
N ALA A 111 3.45 -23.66 -8.42
CA ALA A 111 3.98 -23.51 -7.06
C ALA A 111 5.51 -23.56 -6.81
N GLY A 112 6.33 -22.91 -7.64
CA GLY A 112 7.67 -22.45 -7.22
C GLY A 112 8.67 -23.52 -6.76
N SER A 113 8.52 -24.79 -7.16
CA SER A 113 9.47 -25.87 -6.86
C SER A 113 9.80 -26.65 -8.14
N PHE A 114 11.08 -26.83 -8.43
CA PHE A 114 11.61 -27.50 -9.64
C PHE A 114 11.65 -29.02 -9.47
N PHE A 115 11.31 -29.76 -10.54
CA PHE A 115 11.69 -31.17 -10.72
C PHE A 115 12.10 -31.43 -12.18
N PRO A 116 13.17 -32.19 -12.45
CA PRO A 116 13.53 -32.59 -13.80
C PRO A 116 12.56 -33.67 -14.30
N GLY A 117 11.68 -33.30 -15.23
CA GLY A 117 10.91 -34.29 -15.99
C GLY A 117 11.80 -34.86 -17.09
N ILE A 118 12.21 -36.12 -16.97
CA ILE A 118 12.86 -36.83 -18.08
C ILE A 118 11.75 -37.36 -18.99
N PHE A 119 11.47 -36.64 -20.07
CA PHE A 119 10.70 -37.18 -21.18
C PHE A 119 11.56 -38.19 -21.92
N LYS A 120 11.05 -39.39 -22.12
CA LYS A 120 11.76 -40.42 -22.88
C LYS A 120 10.82 -41.04 -23.91
N GLN A 121 10.81 -40.46 -25.11
CA GLN A 121 10.50 -41.21 -26.32
C GLN A 121 11.22 -40.65 -27.55
N TYR A 122 11.60 -41.57 -28.43
CA TYR A 122 12.43 -41.39 -29.62
C TYR A 122 11.80 -40.44 -30.65
N ASN A 123 12.59 -39.45 -31.09
CA ASN A 123 12.41 -38.63 -32.29
C ASN A 123 11.13 -37.76 -32.38
N ASN A 124 11.01 -36.73 -31.54
CA ASN A 124 10.54 -35.38 -31.94
C ASN A 124 10.67 -34.37 -30.77
N GLU A 125 10.87 -33.11 -31.13
CA GLU A 125 11.46 -32.00 -30.37
C GLU A 125 10.73 -31.59 -29.07
N ILE A 126 11.51 -31.15 -28.06
CA ILE A 126 10.99 -30.64 -26.77
C ILE A 126 11.45 -29.19 -26.57
N ILE A 127 10.52 -28.24 -26.62
CA ILE A 127 10.75 -26.85 -26.19
C ILE A 127 10.57 -26.76 -24.67
N VAL A 128 11.66 -26.56 -23.91
CA VAL A 128 11.64 -26.48 -22.45
C VAL A 128 11.63 -25.01 -21.98
N MET A 129 10.45 -24.45 -21.72
CA MET A 129 10.34 -23.14 -21.04
C MET A 129 10.44 -23.30 -19.52
N GLU A 130 11.53 -22.80 -18.91
CA GLU A 130 11.73 -22.82 -17.45
C GLU A 130 11.65 -21.41 -16.84
N TYR A 131 10.71 -21.23 -15.90
CA TYR A 131 10.44 -19.96 -15.22
C TYR A 131 11.61 -19.53 -14.31
N VAL A 132 12.14 -18.33 -14.50
CA VAL A 132 13.18 -17.73 -13.64
C VAL A 132 12.59 -16.51 -12.93
N LYS A 133 12.74 -16.44 -11.61
CA LYS A 133 12.24 -15.33 -10.80
C LYS A 133 13.43 -14.40 -10.50
N GLY A 134 13.55 -13.27 -11.19
CA GLY A 134 14.61 -12.30 -10.89
C GLY A 134 14.68 -11.11 -11.85
N ALA A 135 14.84 -9.92 -11.25
CA ALA A 135 15.18 -8.61 -11.79
C ALA A 135 14.33 -8.08 -12.97
N VAL A 136 13.52 -7.05 -12.68
CA VAL A 136 12.87 -6.21 -13.69
C VAL A 136 13.95 -5.35 -14.34
N ASP A 137 14.24 -5.60 -15.60
CA ASP A 137 15.34 -4.97 -16.29
C ASP A 137 14.81 -4.37 -17.60
N ALA A 138 15.24 -3.15 -17.95
CA ALA A 138 14.61 -2.32 -18.99
C ALA A 138 14.56 -2.99 -20.39
N PRO A 139 13.49 -2.81 -21.19
CA PRO A 139 13.36 -3.37 -22.55
C PRO A 139 14.46 -2.92 -23.51
N PHE A 140 14.40 -3.40 -24.77
CA PHE A 140 15.36 -3.05 -25.81
C PHE A 140 15.74 -1.57 -25.84
N SER A 141 17.01 -1.33 -26.11
CA SER A 141 17.53 -0.02 -26.48
C SER A 141 17.01 0.33 -27.87
N LEU A 142 16.69 1.60 -28.10
CA LEU A 142 16.53 2.13 -29.46
C LEU A 142 17.73 3.04 -29.72
N PRO A 143 18.56 2.74 -30.74
CA PRO A 143 18.42 1.66 -31.72
C PRO A 143 18.75 0.27 -31.16
N LEU A 144 18.26 -0.78 -31.84
CA LEU A 144 18.52 -2.17 -31.48
C LEU A 144 19.99 -2.51 -31.73
N ASN A 145 20.73 -2.77 -30.66
CA ASN A 145 22.15 -3.08 -30.71
C ASN A 145 22.37 -4.60 -30.82
N ILE A 146 22.85 -5.05 -31.99
CA ILE A 146 23.15 -6.46 -32.27
C ILE A 146 24.66 -6.65 -32.31
N ASN A 147 25.22 -7.50 -31.45
CA ASN A 147 26.61 -7.92 -31.57
C ASN A 147 26.70 -9.25 -32.29
N ILE A 148 27.62 -9.34 -33.24
CA ILE A 148 27.82 -10.52 -34.06
C ILE A 148 29.30 -10.90 -33.95
N VAL A 149 29.58 -12.12 -33.49
CA VAL A 149 30.94 -12.66 -33.53
C VAL A 149 31.39 -12.77 -35.00
N GLN A 150 32.63 -12.36 -35.28
CA GLN A 150 33.20 -12.21 -36.63
C GLN A 150 32.96 -13.41 -37.56
N GLU A 151 32.88 -14.62 -37.00
CA GLU A 151 32.65 -15.89 -37.71
C GLU A 151 31.29 -15.95 -38.46
N TYR A 152 30.28 -15.22 -38.00
CA TYR A 152 28.93 -15.21 -38.61
C TYR A 152 28.50 -13.84 -39.12
N GLU A 153 29.42 -12.89 -39.18
CA GLU A 153 29.14 -11.52 -39.64
C GLU A 153 28.47 -11.53 -41.01
N GLU A 154 29.07 -12.20 -41.99
CA GLU A 154 28.56 -12.20 -43.36
C GLU A 154 27.15 -12.81 -43.44
N LEU A 155 26.91 -13.90 -42.69
CA LEU A 155 25.61 -14.56 -42.63
C LEU A 155 24.53 -13.63 -42.07
N VAL A 156 24.76 -13.06 -40.88
CA VAL A 156 23.79 -12.20 -40.20
C VAL A 156 23.58 -10.91 -41.00
N GLN A 157 24.64 -10.32 -41.55
CA GLN A 157 24.53 -9.13 -42.42
C GLN A 157 23.71 -9.42 -43.67
N ASN A 158 23.88 -10.59 -44.28
CA ASN A 158 23.06 -11.00 -45.42
C ASN A 158 21.59 -11.22 -45.04
N VAL A 159 21.34 -11.81 -43.86
CA VAL A 159 19.98 -11.95 -43.32
C VAL A 159 19.34 -10.58 -43.13
N LEU A 160 20.02 -9.67 -42.42
CA LEU A 160 19.52 -8.31 -42.15
C LEU A 160 19.23 -7.57 -43.47
N LYS A 161 20.16 -7.58 -44.43
CA LYS A 161 19.95 -6.98 -45.77
C LYS A 161 18.80 -7.61 -46.55
N SER A 162 18.38 -8.82 -46.21
CA SER A 162 17.28 -9.55 -46.86
C SER A 162 15.90 -9.29 -46.24
N LEU A 163 15.82 -8.57 -45.12
CA LEU A 163 14.56 -8.30 -44.46
C LEU A 163 13.73 -7.26 -45.25
N PRO A 164 12.41 -7.46 -45.36
CA PRO A 164 11.53 -6.51 -46.05
C PRO A 164 11.68 -5.10 -45.47
N GLY A 165 11.96 -4.11 -46.34
CA GLY A 165 12.14 -2.70 -45.95
C GLY A 165 13.59 -2.24 -45.80
N LEU A 166 14.59 -3.13 -45.75
CA LEU A 166 16.02 -2.78 -45.67
C LEU A 166 16.72 -2.64 -47.03
N HIS A 167 16.03 -2.92 -48.14
CA HIS A 167 16.66 -3.05 -49.45
C HIS A 167 17.17 -1.74 -50.09
N ASN A 168 16.83 -0.56 -49.54
CA ASN A 168 17.20 0.75 -50.11
C ASN A 168 17.94 1.69 -49.14
N GLU A 169 18.13 1.28 -47.88
CA GLU A 169 18.73 2.09 -46.83
C GLU A 169 19.81 1.28 -46.11
N SER A 170 20.82 1.95 -45.53
CA SER A 170 21.82 1.24 -44.73
C SER A 170 21.15 0.59 -43.50
N VAL A 171 21.63 -0.57 -43.03
CA VAL A 171 21.13 -1.22 -41.79
C VAL A 171 21.19 -0.26 -40.59
N GLN A 172 22.13 0.70 -40.59
CA GLN A 172 22.22 1.74 -39.57
C GLN A 172 21.08 2.76 -39.64
N SER A 173 20.61 3.14 -40.84
CA SER A 173 19.53 4.11 -41.01
C SER A 173 18.14 3.55 -40.72
N SER A 174 18.02 2.26 -40.39
CA SER A 174 16.78 1.60 -39.98
C SER A 174 16.66 1.37 -38.46
N GLY A 175 17.56 1.95 -37.66
CA GLY A 175 17.55 1.80 -36.21
C GLY A 175 18.10 0.45 -35.70
N ILE A 176 18.92 -0.26 -36.51
CA ILE A 176 19.71 -1.42 -36.07
C ILE A 176 21.19 -1.04 -36.10
N ARG A 177 21.91 -1.25 -35.00
CA ARG A 177 23.37 -1.07 -34.96
C ARG A 177 24.03 -2.42 -34.76
N THR A 178 24.95 -2.77 -35.66
CA THR A 178 25.75 -3.99 -35.53
C THR A 178 27.14 -3.66 -34.98
N TYR A 179 27.54 -4.33 -33.90
CA TYR A 179 28.85 -4.16 -33.27
C TYR A 179 29.70 -5.44 -33.44
N TYR A 180 31.02 -5.23 -33.47
CA TYR A 180 32.03 -6.29 -33.64
C TYR A 180 32.97 -6.42 -32.42
N THR A 181 32.79 -5.53 -31.45
CA THR A 181 33.56 -5.42 -30.21
C THR A 181 32.64 -5.74 -29.03
N TRP A 182 33.17 -6.29 -27.95
CA TRP A 182 32.44 -6.57 -26.70
C TRP A 182 32.08 -5.29 -25.93
N GLU A 183 31.39 -4.35 -26.59
CA GLU A 183 30.94 -3.10 -25.97
C GLU A 183 29.81 -3.34 -24.96
N ALA A 184 29.73 -2.45 -23.97
CA ALA A 184 28.63 -2.42 -23.01
C ALA A 184 27.36 -1.88 -23.71
N ASP A 185 26.17 -2.39 -23.32
CA ASP A 185 24.82 -2.07 -23.86
C ASP A 185 24.39 -2.80 -25.15
N LEU A 186 24.51 -4.14 -25.16
CA LEU A 186 23.97 -4.99 -26.22
C LEU A 186 22.52 -5.40 -25.95
N ASP A 187 21.69 -5.45 -27.00
CA ASP A 187 20.31 -5.96 -26.91
C ASP A 187 20.24 -7.41 -27.36
N ILE A 188 20.88 -7.74 -28.48
CA ILE A 188 20.97 -9.09 -29.04
C ILE A 188 22.43 -9.44 -29.23
N LEU A 189 22.84 -10.62 -28.77
CA LEU A 189 24.17 -11.14 -28.99
C LEU A 189 24.09 -12.47 -29.74
N ILE A 190 24.74 -12.55 -30.90
CA ILE A 190 24.79 -13.77 -31.71
C ILE A 190 26.22 -14.28 -31.71
N LEU A 191 26.42 -15.51 -31.23
CA LEU A 191 27.75 -16.07 -31.01
C LEU A 191 27.83 -17.55 -31.40
N ALA A 192 29.03 -18.01 -31.72
CA ALA A 192 29.34 -19.43 -31.89
C ALA A 192 29.32 -20.15 -30.54
N ALA A 193 28.92 -21.42 -30.51
CA ALA A 193 29.01 -22.26 -29.31
C ALA A 193 30.39 -22.22 -28.63
N GLY A 194 31.48 -22.26 -29.40
CA GLY A 194 32.85 -22.17 -28.86
C GLY A 194 33.21 -20.82 -28.22
N SER A 195 32.48 -19.75 -28.58
CA SER A 195 32.66 -18.41 -28.03
C SER A 195 31.81 -18.15 -26.78
N PHE A 196 30.81 -18.99 -26.50
CA PHE A 196 29.86 -18.78 -25.39
C PHE A 196 30.54 -18.87 -24.02
N SER A 197 31.41 -19.85 -23.82
CA SER A 197 32.18 -20.03 -22.58
C SER A 197 33.08 -18.83 -22.28
N SER A 198 33.74 -18.29 -23.31
CA SER A 198 34.57 -17.09 -23.21
C SER A 198 33.75 -15.87 -22.85
N TYR A 199 32.54 -15.75 -23.42
CA TYR A 199 31.62 -14.66 -23.10
C TYR A 199 31.15 -14.72 -21.64
N LEU A 200 30.76 -15.89 -21.14
CA LEU A 200 30.34 -16.06 -19.75
C LEU A 200 31.45 -15.69 -18.75
N HIS A 201 32.72 -15.89 -19.13
CA HIS A 201 33.84 -15.45 -18.32
C HIS A 201 33.97 -13.92 -18.28
N TYR A 202 33.58 -13.24 -19.36
CA TYR A 202 33.59 -11.78 -19.48
C TYR A 202 32.42 -11.12 -18.73
N LEU A 203 31.29 -11.81 -18.57
CA LEU A 203 30.11 -11.36 -17.83
C LEU A 203 30.31 -11.22 -16.30
N GLN A 204 31.49 -11.52 -15.78
CA GLN A 204 31.81 -11.30 -14.37
C GLN A 204 31.97 -9.81 -14.03
N GLU A 205 32.07 -8.93 -15.02
CA GLU A 205 32.04 -7.49 -14.82
C GLU A 205 30.59 -6.94 -14.77
N PRO A 206 30.28 -5.98 -13.89
CA PRO A 206 28.94 -5.43 -13.72
C PRO A 206 28.56 -4.54 -14.92
N GLY A 207 28.19 -5.15 -16.04
CA GLY A 207 27.64 -4.53 -17.24
C GLY A 207 26.21 -4.97 -17.52
N ARG A 208 25.50 -4.23 -18.38
CA ARG A 208 24.14 -4.58 -18.83
C ARG A 208 24.21 -5.84 -19.70
N LEU A 209 23.53 -6.90 -19.27
CA LEU A 209 23.45 -8.17 -20.01
C LEU A 209 22.58 -8.03 -21.28
N PRO A 210 22.88 -8.77 -22.37
CA PRO A 210 22.02 -8.83 -23.54
C PRO A 210 20.62 -9.32 -23.18
N ARG A 211 19.60 -8.83 -23.89
CA ARG A 211 18.21 -9.31 -23.73
C ARG A 211 17.97 -10.62 -24.43
N LEU A 212 18.69 -10.87 -25.52
CA LEU A 212 18.67 -12.14 -26.23
C LEU A 212 20.09 -12.56 -26.57
N ILE A 213 20.45 -13.79 -26.26
CA ILE A 213 21.66 -14.45 -26.75
C ILE A 213 21.24 -15.59 -27.66
N VAL A 214 21.69 -15.57 -28.91
CA VAL A 214 21.52 -16.65 -29.87
C VAL A 214 22.86 -17.35 -30.05
N VAL A 215 22.93 -18.62 -29.63
CA VAL A 215 24.11 -19.48 -29.74
C VAL A 215 23.94 -20.36 -30.97
N LEU A 216 24.80 -20.14 -31.97
CA LEU A 216 24.79 -20.88 -33.22
C LEU A 216 25.71 -22.12 -33.12
N TYR A 217 25.27 -23.22 -33.72
CA TYR A 217 26.04 -24.47 -33.90
C TYR A 217 26.51 -25.09 -32.58
N SER A 218 25.61 -25.21 -31.60
CA SER A 218 25.92 -25.94 -30.37
C SER A 218 25.86 -27.45 -30.58
N TYR A 219 26.83 -28.16 -29.99
CA TYR A 219 26.70 -29.60 -29.74
C TYR A 219 26.05 -29.78 -28.37
N PRO A 220 24.95 -30.55 -28.25
CA PRO A 220 24.18 -30.66 -27.01
C PRO A 220 24.99 -31.18 -25.81
N ASP A 221 26.05 -31.95 -26.06
CA ASP A 221 26.87 -32.55 -25.00
C ASP A 221 27.84 -31.56 -24.32
N ASP A 222 28.17 -30.42 -24.95
CA ASP A 222 29.19 -29.51 -24.44
C ASP A 222 28.63 -28.44 -23.48
N PHE A 223 27.32 -28.17 -23.53
CA PHE A 223 26.71 -27.05 -22.80
C PHE A 223 25.29 -27.36 -22.32
N LEU A 224 25.14 -28.22 -21.32
CA LEU A 224 23.92 -28.22 -20.51
C LEU A 224 23.94 -26.99 -19.59
N PRO A 225 23.05 -26.00 -19.74
CA PRO A 225 23.04 -24.83 -18.88
C PRO A 225 22.78 -25.29 -17.44
N THR A 226 23.82 -25.16 -16.62
CA THR A 226 23.70 -25.46 -15.20
C THR A 226 22.74 -24.47 -14.54
N PRO A 227 22.05 -24.84 -13.44
CA PRO A 227 21.23 -23.90 -12.67
C PRO A 227 21.95 -22.58 -12.31
N LYS A 228 23.28 -22.62 -12.16
CA LYS A 228 24.13 -21.44 -11.94
C LYS A 228 24.09 -20.43 -13.09
N LEU A 229 23.97 -20.88 -14.34
CA LEU A 229 23.91 -19.99 -15.50
C LEU A 229 22.65 -19.10 -15.44
N LYS A 230 21.56 -19.63 -14.89
CA LYS A 230 20.29 -18.92 -14.76
C LYS A 230 20.30 -17.90 -13.63
N GLU A 231 20.96 -18.22 -12.53
CA GLU A 231 21.19 -17.26 -11.44
C GLU A 231 22.07 -16.09 -11.91
N GLN A 232 22.97 -16.35 -12.87
CA GLN A 232 23.84 -15.32 -13.46
C GLN A 232 23.14 -14.46 -14.52
N LEU A 233 22.11 -14.98 -15.20
CA LEU A 233 21.45 -14.34 -16.34
C LEU A 233 19.91 -14.26 -16.18
N PRO A 234 19.37 -13.66 -15.10
CA PRO A 234 17.95 -13.74 -14.78
C PRO A 234 17.02 -13.03 -15.79
N ALA A 235 17.54 -12.07 -16.56
CA ALA A 235 16.77 -11.23 -17.49
C ALA A 235 17.15 -11.43 -18.98
N THR A 236 17.91 -12.47 -19.30
CA THR A 236 18.41 -12.75 -20.66
C THR A 236 17.73 -13.99 -21.24
N ASN A 237 17.19 -13.86 -22.43
CA ASN A 237 16.69 -15.00 -23.20
C ASN A 237 17.88 -15.69 -23.88
N LEU A 238 17.95 -17.02 -23.82
CA LEU A 238 18.96 -17.81 -24.52
C LEU A 238 18.28 -18.68 -25.58
N ILE A 239 18.81 -18.70 -26.78
CA ILE A 239 18.37 -19.59 -27.86
C ILE A 239 19.58 -20.35 -28.35
N PHE A 240 19.52 -21.67 -28.30
CA PHE A 240 20.53 -22.56 -28.86
C PHE A 240 20.00 -23.15 -30.15
N LEU A 241 20.80 -23.06 -31.20
CA LEU A 241 20.52 -23.54 -32.55
C LEU A 241 21.46 -24.70 -32.85
N GLU A 242 20.94 -25.93 -32.79
CA GLU A 242 21.73 -27.16 -32.91
C GLU A 242 21.69 -27.74 -34.34
N ASN A 243 22.85 -28.20 -34.84
CA ASN A 243 22.97 -28.99 -36.08
C ASN A 243 22.36 -28.39 -37.37
N ILE A 244 22.34 -27.06 -37.50
CA ILE A 244 21.70 -26.41 -38.64
C ILE A 244 22.69 -26.16 -39.78
N SER A 245 22.25 -26.30 -41.04
CA SER A 245 23.01 -25.77 -42.17
C SER A 245 23.06 -24.22 -42.12
N PRO A 246 24.08 -23.57 -42.72
CA PRO A 246 24.12 -22.11 -42.83
C PRO A 246 22.86 -21.49 -43.44
N THR A 247 22.26 -22.15 -44.43
CA THR A 247 21.03 -21.70 -45.08
C THR A 247 19.84 -21.74 -44.14
N ALA A 248 19.61 -22.85 -43.43
CA ALA A 248 18.51 -22.94 -42.48
C ALA A 248 18.72 -22.02 -41.26
N THR A 249 19.98 -21.78 -40.86
CA THR A 249 20.31 -20.75 -39.85
C THR A 249 19.91 -19.36 -40.34
N ALA A 250 20.22 -19.04 -41.60
CA ALA A 250 19.85 -17.76 -42.20
C ALA A 250 18.32 -17.58 -42.27
N ASP A 251 17.60 -18.60 -42.69
CA ASP A 251 16.13 -18.58 -42.78
C ASP A 251 15.48 -18.41 -41.41
N TRP A 252 15.98 -19.12 -40.40
CA TRP A 252 15.51 -18.97 -39.02
C TRP A 252 15.78 -17.58 -38.46
N LEU A 253 17.01 -17.07 -38.61
CA LEU A 253 17.36 -15.71 -38.19
C LEU A 253 16.51 -14.67 -38.92
N LYS A 254 16.20 -14.90 -40.20
CA LYS A 254 15.32 -14.03 -40.99
C LYS A 254 13.93 -13.98 -40.38
N ILE A 255 13.37 -15.12 -40.00
CA ILE A 255 12.05 -15.19 -39.34
C ILE A 255 12.11 -14.54 -37.96
N LEU A 256 13.11 -14.88 -37.13
CA LEU A 256 13.30 -14.27 -35.81
C LEU A 256 13.30 -12.74 -35.92
N PHE A 257 14.17 -12.18 -36.76
CA PHE A 257 14.26 -10.72 -36.89
C PHE A 257 12.99 -10.13 -37.47
N THR A 258 12.43 -10.71 -38.54
CA THR A 258 11.15 -10.24 -39.13
C THR A 258 10.06 -10.15 -38.06
N ARG A 259 9.91 -11.20 -37.24
CA ARG A 259 8.85 -11.24 -36.23
C ARG A 259 9.14 -10.35 -35.02
N LEU A 260 10.39 -10.22 -34.59
CA LEU A 260 10.77 -9.21 -33.59
C LEU A 260 10.39 -7.80 -34.06
N LEU A 261 10.58 -7.51 -35.35
CA LEU A 261 10.25 -6.22 -35.94
C LEU A 261 8.74 -6.00 -36.09
N GLU A 262 8.00 -7.07 -36.37
CA GLU A 262 6.54 -7.08 -36.31
C GLU A 262 5.99 -7.05 -34.87
N ASP A 263 6.86 -6.85 -33.88
CA ASP A 263 6.54 -6.70 -32.46
C ASP A 263 6.01 -7.97 -31.77
N PHE A 264 6.39 -9.14 -32.28
CA PHE A 264 6.13 -10.41 -31.61
C PHE A 264 7.12 -10.64 -30.45
N SER A 265 6.60 -11.15 -29.33
CA SER A 265 7.42 -11.67 -28.23
C SER A 265 8.10 -12.98 -28.61
N LEU A 266 9.19 -13.33 -27.93
CA LEU A 266 9.91 -14.55 -28.24
C LEU A 266 9.02 -15.81 -28.27
N PRO A 267 8.09 -16.04 -27.32
CA PRO A 267 7.18 -17.18 -27.38
C PRO A 267 6.30 -17.19 -28.65
N GLU A 268 5.80 -16.03 -29.09
CA GLU A 268 4.97 -15.95 -30.29
C GLU A 268 5.77 -16.20 -31.58
N ILE A 269 7.03 -15.77 -31.62
CA ILE A 269 7.94 -16.05 -32.73
C ILE A 269 8.15 -17.55 -32.89
N LEU A 270 8.41 -18.23 -31.77
CA LEU A 270 8.62 -19.68 -31.76
C LEU A 270 7.35 -20.43 -32.19
N LEU A 271 6.17 -19.96 -31.75
CA LEU A 271 4.89 -20.53 -32.17
C LEU A 271 4.62 -20.37 -33.67
N GLN A 272 5.05 -19.27 -34.30
CA GLN A 272 4.81 -19.03 -35.73
C GLN A 272 5.83 -19.72 -36.64
N TYR A 273 7.06 -19.95 -36.16
CA TYR A 273 8.10 -20.62 -36.95
C TYR A 273 7.71 -22.05 -37.35
N ASP A 274 6.99 -22.75 -36.47
CA ASP A 274 6.61 -24.16 -36.66
C ASP A 274 5.66 -24.41 -37.85
N PHE A 275 4.84 -23.41 -38.22
CA PHE A 275 3.77 -23.59 -39.21
C PHE A 275 4.14 -23.30 -40.67
N GLN A 276 5.28 -22.67 -40.97
CA GLN A 276 5.55 -22.12 -42.32
C GLN A 276 6.74 -22.74 -43.06
N SER A 277 7.56 -23.56 -42.40
CA SER A 277 8.82 -24.06 -42.97
C SER A 277 8.68 -25.48 -43.52
N SER A 278 8.95 -25.67 -44.82
CA SER A 278 9.13 -26.99 -45.45
C SER A 278 10.57 -27.53 -45.32
N VAL A 279 11.42 -26.85 -44.57
CA VAL A 279 12.84 -27.19 -44.33
C VAL A 279 12.95 -28.03 -43.05
N PRO A 280 13.77 -29.11 -43.03
CA PRO A 280 13.97 -29.93 -41.82
C PRO A 280 14.36 -29.06 -40.61
N TYR A 281 13.64 -29.28 -39.52
CA TYR A 281 13.68 -28.46 -38.32
C TYR A 281 15.08 -28.45 -37.70
N PRO A 282 15.61 -27.27 -37.38
CA PRO A 282 16.71 -27.19 -36.45
C PRO A 282 16.22 -27.52 -35.04
N GLU A 283 16.98 -28.29 -34.28
CA GLU A 283 16.71 -28.47 -32.85
C GLU A 283 16.97 -27.11 -32.16
N ILE A 284 15.90 -26.43 -31.77
CA ILE A 284 15.94 -25.14 -31.08
C ILE A 284 15.69 -25.36 -29.60
N THR A 285 16.67 -25.03 -28.77
CA THR A 285 16.51 -25.03 -27.31
C THR A 285 16.40 -23.59 -26.81
N VAL A 286 15.28 -23.22 -26.17
CA VAL A 286 15.05 -21.85 -25.67
C VAL A 286 14.98 -21.82 -24.15
N TYR A 287 15.76 -20.92 -23.54
CA TYR A 287 15.65 -20.57 -22.13
C TYR A 287 15.18 -19.13 -22.00
N SER A 288 13.93 -18.95 -21.60
CA SER A 288 13.28 -17.64 -21.44
C SER A 288 12.38 -17.69 -20.22
N SER A 289 12.36 -16.62 -19.42
CA SER A 289 11.22 -16.38 -18.52
C SER A 289 10.05 -15.82 -19.34
N PRO A 290 8.78 -16.01 -18.93
CA PRO A 290 7.65 -15.34 -19.58
C PRO A 290 7.85 -13.84 -19.66
N GLU A 291 8.32 -13.23 -18.58
CA GLU A 291 8.58 -11.80 -18.48
C GLU A 291 9.67 -11.33 -19.46
N SER A 292 10.81 -12.03 -19.51
CA SER A 292 11.93 -11.68 -20.39
C SER A 292 11.63 -11.88 -21.87
N GLY A 293 10.79 -12.86 -22.22
CA GLY A 293 10.38 -13.10 -23.60
C GLY A 293 9.57 -11.94 -24.20
N HIS A 294 8.87 -11.18 -23.35
CA HIS A 294 8.13 -9.98 -23.75
C HIS A 294 9.00 -8.73 -23.83
N TYR A 295 10.14 -8.67 -23.14
CA TYR A 295 11.07 -7.53 -23.21
C TYR A 295 11.75 -7.36 -24.58
N LEU A 296 11.60 -8.33 -25.49
CA LEU A 296 12.06 -8.23 -26.87
C LEU A 296 11.05 -7.51 -27.79
N ARG A 297 9.94 -6.98 -27.26
CA ARG A 297 8.97 -6.23 -28.05
C ARG A 297 9.39 -4.78 -28.23
N ILE A 298 9.31 -4.31 -29.46
CA ILE A 298 9.52 -2.90 -29.82
C ILE A 298 8.49 -2.02 -29.12
N SER A 299 7.23 -2.44 -29.02
CA SER A 299 6.20 -1.70 -28.28
C SER A 299 6.54 -1.55 -26.82
N THR A 300 7.12 -2.57 -26.17
CA THR A 300 7.55 -2.46 -24.76
C THR A 300 8.71 -1.48 -24.59
N ALA A 301 9.66 -1.48 -25.53
CA ALA A 301 10.73 -0.48 -25.59
C ALA A 301 10.19 0.93 -25.84
N ALA A 302 9.25 1.07 -26.78
CA ALA A 302 8.57 2.31 -27.11
C ALA A 302 7.73 2.83 -25.94
N ASP A 303 7.00 1.97 -25.23
CA ASP A 303 6.23 2.31 -24.03
C ASP A 303 7.15 2.79 -22.92
N THR A 304 8.27 2.11 -22.69
CA THR A 304 9.26 2.55 -21.70
C THR A 304 9.84 3.91 -22.10
N TYR A 305 10.04 4.13 -23.40
CA TYR A 305 10.50 5.39 -23.92
C TYR A 305 9.44 6.51 -23.78
N LEU A 306 8.21 6.30 -24.25
CA LEU A 306 7.06 7.19 -24.06
C LEU A 306 6.87 7.53 -22.59
N ASN A 307 6.99 6.54 -21.70
CA ASN A 307 6.96 6.76 -20.25
C ASN A 307 8.11 7.65 -19.77
N LYS A 308 9.34 7.48 -20.28
CA LYS A 308 10.46 8.38 -19.98
C LYS A 308 10.19 9.80 -20.47
N ILE A 309 9.65 9.98 -21.68
CA ILE A 309 9.34 11.33 -22.18
C ILE A 309 8.20 11.95 -21.36
N GLN A 310 7.11 11.23 -21.15
CA GLN A 310 5.98 11.70 -20.34
C GLN A 310 6.42 12.03 -18.93
N HIS A 311 7.35 11.24 -18.36
CA HIS A 311 7.95 11.54 -17.06
C HIS A 311 8.83 12.80 -17.13
N LEU A 312 9.68 12.96 -18.15
CA LEU A 312 10.48 14.16 -18.36
C LEU A 312 9.61 15.41 -18.55
N ALA A 313 8.50 15.30 -19.28
CA ALA A 313 7.50 16.35 -19.43
C ALA A 313 6.82 16.64 -18.07
N ALA A 314 6.32 15.62 -17.38
CA ALA A 314 5.64 15.79 -16.08
C ALA A 314 6.56 16.35 -14.98
N THR A 315 7.87 16.11 -15.06
CA THR A 315 8.86 16.65 -14.11
C THR A 315 9.33 18.06 -14.46
N THR A 316 9.21 18.49 -15.72
CA THR A 316 9.64 19.82 -16.17
C THR A 316 8.51 20.85 -16.24
N HIS A 317 7.25 20.42 -16.32
CA HIS A 317 6.11 21.32 -16.42
C HIS A 317 5.43 21.59 -15.06
N PRO A 318 5.08 22.85 -14.75
CA PRO A 318 4.26 23.18 -13.58
C PRO A 318 2.77 22.86 -13.79
N GLY A 319 2.41 22.04 -14.79
CA GLY A 319 1.08 21.46 -14.97
C GLY A 319 0.23 22.18 -15.99
N ASN A 320 -1.03 22.45 -15.65
CA ASN A 320 -1.88 23.30 -16.49
C ASN A 320 -1.27 24.71 -16.52
N ASN A 321 -0.50 24.98 -17.57
CA ASN A 321 0.22 26.22 -17.76
C ASN A 321 -0.71 27.43 -17.68
N MET A 322 -1.97 27.33 -18.12
CA MET A 322 -2.93 28.44 -18.04
C MET A 322 -3.36 28.74 -16.60
N ASP A 323 -3.69 27.69 -15.82
CA ASP A 323 -4.06 27.86 -14.42
C ASP A 323 -2.86 28.37 -13.62
N PHE A 324 -1.68 27.83 -13.89
CA PHE A 324 -0.44 28.24 -13.22
C PHE A 324 -0.07 29.69 -13.57
N ILE A 325 -0.09 30.08 -14.85
CA ILE A 325 0.12 31.46 -15.30
C ILE A 325 -0.87 32.40 -14.59
N THR A 326 -2.13 31.98 -14.44
CA THR A 326 -3.16 32.77 -13.74
C THR A 326 -2.81 32.94 -12.25
N ARG A 327 -2.30 31.89 -11.57
CA ARG A 327 -1.88 31.95 -10.16
C ARG A 327 -0.61 32.78 -9.93
N VAL A 328 0.28 32.80 -10.91
CA VAL A 328 1.58 33.49 -10.90
C VAL A 328 1.45 34.95 -11.38
N ASN A 329 0.25 35.39 -11.78
CA ASN A 329 -0.07 36.73 -12.30
C ASN A 329 0.01 37.85 -11.22
N GLU A 330 1.12 37.90 -10.50
CA GLU A 330 1.57 39.03 -9.72
C GLU A 330 2.42 39.92 -10.66
N ASP A 331 2.36 41.25 -10.52
CA ASP A 331 3.18 42.23 -11.27
C ASP A 331 4.69 42.14 -10.95
N SER A 332 5.17 40.97 -10.57
CA SER A 332 6.57 40.69 -10.25
C SER A 332 7.37 40.34 -11.50
N THR A 333 8.65 40.71 -11.49
CA THR A 333 9.63 40.33 -12.53
C THR A 333 9.70 38.82 -12.69
N ALA A 334 9.71 38.07 -11.58
CA ALA A 334 9.69 36.61 -11.59
C ALA A 334 8.45 36.03 -12.30
N GLY A 335 7.26 36.60 -12.05
CA GLY A 335 6.03 36.17 -12.72
C GLY A 335 6.02 36.47 -14.21
N PHE A 336 6.69 37.54 -14.66
CA PHE A 336 6.90 37.83 -16.08
C PHE A 336 7.86 36.84 -16.74
N GLU A 337 8.99 36.52 -16.09
CA GLU A 337 9.96 35.53 -16.57
C GLU A 337 9.35 34.14 -16.73
N ILE A 338 8.59 33.67 -15.72
CA ILE A 338 7.86 32.40 -15.76
C ILE A 338 6.86 32.38 -16.92
N ARG A 339 6.09 33.46 -17.11
CA ARG A 339 5.11 33.55 -18.20
C ARG A 339 5.76 33.47 -19.57
N ASN A 340 6.83 34.20 -19.80
CA ASN A 340 7.54 34.16 -21.07
C ASN A 340 8.11 32.76 -21.33
N PHE A 341 8.68 32.12 -20.31
CA PHE A 341 9.18 30.75 -20.42
C PHE A 341 8.04 29.77 -20.79
N LEU A 342 6.92 29.81 -20.06
CA LEU A 342 5.78 28.91 -20.31
C LEU A 342 5.09 29.18 -21.66
N GLN A 343 5.12 30.42 -22.14
CA GLN A 343 4.60 30.76 -23.46
C GLN A 343 5.50 30.21 -24.58
N LEU A 344 6.83 30.35 -24.44
CA LEU A 344 7.81 29.75 -25.36
C LEU A 344 7.72 28.21 -25.35
N GLN A 345 7.51 27.61 -24.18
CA GLN A 345 7.28 26.18 -24.04
C GLN A 345 6.03 25.72 -24.80
N ARG A 346 4.90 26.41 -24.61
CA ARG A 346 3.63 26.04 -25.25
C ARG A 346 3.75 26.02 -26.77
N GLU A 347 4.45 27.00 -27.34
CA GLU A 347 4.72 27.03 -28.79
C GLU A 347 5.56 25.82 -29.23
N SER A 348 6.49 25.34 -28.39
CA SER A 348 7.30 24.15 -28.69
C SER A 348 6.59 22.80 -28.47
N GLU A 349 5.72 22.69 -27.46
CA GLU A 349 5.05 21.43 -27.08
C GLU A 349 3.98 21.01 -28.09
N THR A 350 3.21 21.99 -28.57
CA THR A 350 2.05 21.74 -29.45
C THR A 350 2.47 21.05 -30.75
N ASP A 351 3.67 21.38 -31.25
CA ASP A 351 4.26 20.76 -32.44
C ASP A 351 5.02 19.45 -32.16
N SER A 352 5.56 19.29 -30.94
CA SER A 352 6.52 18.24 -30.60
C SER A 352 5.88 16.91 -30.18
N PHE A 353 4.88 16.95 -29.31
CA PHE A 353 4.31 15.73 -28.70
C PHE A 353 3.17 15.12 -29.50
N SER A 354 2.33 15.96 -30.11
CA SER A 354 1.22 15.53 -30.98
C SER A 354 1.72 14.71 -32.18
N GLY A 355 2.93 15.00 -32.67
CA GLY A 355 3.58 14.25 -33.73
C GLY A 355 4.04 12.86 -33.34
N MET A 356 4.40 12.59 -32.08
CA MET A 356 4.89 11.27 -31.65
C MET A 356 3.75 10.26 -31.47
N GLU A 357 2.62 10.64 -30.89
CA GLU A 357 1.45 9.73 -30.82
C GLU A 357 0.99 9.30 -32.22
N ALA A 358 1.14 10.17 -33.22
CA ALA A 358 0.85 9.85 -34.62
C ALA A 358 1.84 8.87 -35.25
N LEU A 359 3.06 8.71 -34.71
CA LEU A 359 4.06 7.75 -35.19
C LEU A 359 3.84 6.33 -34.66
N PHE A 360 3.09 6.18 -33.57
CA PHE A 360 2.73 4.88 -33.00
C PHE A 360 1.25 4.60 -33.35
N PRO A 361 0.94 4.12 -34.58
CA PRO A 361 -0.43 3.83 -34.94
C PRO A 361 -1.04 2.86 -33.93
N LYS A 362 -2.23 3.21 -33.41
CA LYS A 362 -2.89 2.49 -32.31
C LYS A 362 -3.11 0.98 -32.56
N ARG A 363 -2.98 0.50 -33.81
CA ARG A 363 -2.89 -0.91 -34.20
C ARG A 363 -2.21 -1.02 -35.59
N GLY A 364 -1.13 -1.80 -35.69
CA GLY A 364 -0.60 -2.28 -36.98
C GLY A 364 0.91 -2.09 -37.16
N PHE A 365 1.60 -3.21 -37.42
CA PHE A 365 2.97 -3.39 -37.92
C PHE A 365 3.89 -2.15 -37.92
N MET A 366 4.82 -2.08 -36.96
CA MET A 366 5.95 -1.14 -37.03
C MET A 366 7.00 -1.68 -38.01
N GLY A 367 7.01 -1.19 -39.25
CA GLY A 367 8.12 -1.44 -40.17
C GLY A 367 9.39 -0.68 -39.76
N PHE A 368 10.55 -1.08 -40.30
CA PHE A 368 11.86 -0.45 -40.06
C PHE A 368 11.90 1.07 -40.19
N THR A 369 11.20 1.63 -41.18
CA THR A 369 11.13 3.07 -41.42
C THR A 369 10.51 3.83 -40.24
N ASN A 370 9.66 3.17 -39.44
CA ASN A 370 9.10 3.78 -38.24
C ASN A 370 10.09 3.76 -37.07
N LEU A 371 10.96 2.74 -36.94
CA LEU A 371 11.95 2.67 -35.87
C LEU A 371 13.01 3.77 -35.99
N SER A 372 13.56 3.98 -37.19
CA SER A 372 14.55 5.04 -37.41
C SER A 372 13.93 6.43 -37.33
N LEU A 373 12.71 6.61 -37.83
CA LEU A 373 11.97 7.86 -37.66
C LEU A 373 11.65 8.12 -36.18
N CYS A 374 11.32 7.07 -35.42
CA CYS A 374 11.16 7.15 -33.97
C CYS A 374 12.47 7.51 -33.28
N GLU A 375 13.62 6.91 -33.63
CA GLU A 375 14.95 7.24 -33.08
C GLU A 375 15.39 8.67 -33.44
N GLN A 376 15.14 9.10 -34.68
CA GLN A 376 15.47 10.46 -35.11
C GLN A 376 14.62 11.48 -34.37
N ARG A 377 13.29 11.30 -34.35
CA ARG A 377 12.40 12.15 -33.57
C ARG A 377 12.71 12.08 -32.08
N LEU A 378 13.14 10.92 -31.57
CA LEU A 378 13.70 10.73 -30.23
C LEU A 378 14.78 11.76 -29.96
N THR A 379 15.78 11.77 -30.84
CA THR A 379 17.02 12.49 -30.63
C THR A 379 16.76 13.98 -30.74
N GLU A 380 15.91 14.37 -31.69
CA GLU A 380 15.40 15.73 -31.84
C GLU A 380 14.63 16.14 -30.57
N GLN A 381 13.68 15.33 -30.11
CA GLN A 381 12.87 15.61 -28.93
C GLN A 381 13.68 15.62 -27.63
N MET A 382 14.64 14.72 -27.46
CA MET A 382 15.57 14.72 -26.34
C MET A 382 16.46 15.97 -26.37
N GLY A 383 16.87 16.43 -27.56
CA GLY A 383 17.55 17.70 -27.75
C GLY A 383 16.68 18.87 -27.29
N HIS A 384 15.42 18.90 -27.70
CA HIS A 384 14.44 19.90 -27.28
C HIS A 384 14.18 19.85 -25.76
N ILE A 385 13.94 18.66 -25.19
CA ILE A 385 13.74 18.47 -23.75
C ILE A 385 14.97 18.91 -22.98
N LYS A 386 16.18 18.55 -23.43
CA LYS A 386 17.42 18.99 -22.78
C LYS A 386 17.57 20.51 -22.85
N HIS A 387 17.20 21.13 -23.97
CA HIS A 387 17.19 22.58 -24.10
C HIS A 387 16.17 23.23 -23.14
N ILE A 388 14.95 22.70 -23.07
CA ILE A 388 13.90 23.10 -22.13
C ILE A 388 14.38 22.94 -20.68
N GLN A 389 14.99 21.81 -20.34
CA GLN A 389 15.55 21.54 -19.02
C GLN A 389 16.66 22.53 -18.67
N THR A 390 17.52 22.85 -19.63
CA THR A 390 18.59 23.83 -19.43
C THR A 390 18.00 25.21 -19.18
N ALA A 391 17.04 25.65 -20.02
CA ALA A 391 16.36 26.93 -19.84
C ALA A 391 15.54 26.98 -18.55
N TRP A 392 14.91 25.86 -18.14
CA TRP A 392 14.21 25.72 -16.87
C TRP A 392 15.18 25.79 -15.69
N GLN A 393 16.34 25.13 -15.78
CA GLN A 393 17.38 25.21 -14.76
C GLN A 393 17.93 26.62 -14.63
N GLU A 394 18.20 27.31 -15.75
CA GLU A 394 18.60 28.72 -15.76
C GLU A 394 17.55 29.61 -15.09
N LEU A 395 16.26 29.38 -15.40
CA LEU A 395 15.14 30.09 -14.81
C LEU A 395 15.01 29.80 -13.30
N VAL A 396 15.13 28.54 -12.89
CA VAL A 396 15.07 28.09 -11.49
C VAL A 396 16.29 28.52 -10.68
N ASN A 397 17.44 28.75 -11.32
CA ASN A 397 18.61 29.34 -10.65
C ASN A 397 18.35 30.81 -10.23
N ASN A 398 17.37 31.49 -10.81
CA ASN A 398 16.85 32.74 -10.26
C ASN A 398 16.06 32.45 -8.98
N ARG A 399 16.60 32.87 -7.84
CA ARG A 399 16.00 32.64 -6.52
C ARG A 399 14.56 33.13 -6.42
N ASP A 400 14.23 34.30 -6.97
CA ASP A 400 12.88 34.86 -6.87
C ASP A 400 11.88 34.04 -7.69
N VAL A 401 12.32 33.52 -8.84
CA VAL A 401 11.52 32.62 -9.67
C VAL A 401 11.33 31.27 -8.98
N PHE A 402 12.40 30.69 -8.43
CA PHE A 402 12.31 29.44 -7.68
C PHE A 402 11.31 29.53 -6.53
N GLU A 403 11.41 30.57 -5.69
CA GLU A 403 10.50 30.75 -4.55
C GLU A 403 9.06 30.99 -5.01
N LEU A 404 8.86 31.73 -6.11
CA LEU A 404 7.53 31.94 -6.68
C LEU A 404 6.93 30.65 -7.25
N LEU A 405 7.71 29.87 -8.01
CA LEU A 405 7.31 28.56 -8.52
C LEU A 405 6.93 27.63 -7.37
N ARG A 406 7.80 27.54 -6.36
CA ARG A 406 7.61 26.72 -5.17
C ARG A 406 6.35 27.11 -4.39
N LYS A 407 6.07 28.41 -4.23
CA LYS A 407 4.89 28.92 -3.52
C LYS A 407 3.58 28.71 -4.29
N LYS A 408 3.64 28.54 -5.61
CA LYS A 408 2.45 28.53 -6.49
C LYS A 408 2.18 27.18 -7.14
N GLN A 409 3.09 26.20 -7.04
CA GLN A 409 2.86 24.84 -7.51
C GLN A 409 1.74 24.15 -6.71
N GLU A 410 1.06 23.19 -7.37
CA GLU A 410 -0.08 22.46 -6.80
C GLU A 410 -0.04 20.97 -7.21
N ARG A 411 0.99 20.25 -6.79
CA ARG A 411 1.09 18.79 -7.02
C ARG A 411 0.04 18.04 -6.22
N ARG A 412 -0.51 16.98 -6.78
CA ARG A 412 -1.55 16.12 -6.22
C ARG A 412 -1.16 14.67 -6.48
N VAL A 413 -1.75 13.74 -5.74
CA VAL A 413 -1.62 12.32 -6.06
C VAL A 413 -2.45 12.03 -7.30
N ASN A 414 -1.78 11.53 -8.32
CA ASN A 414 -2.39 10.97 -9.52
C ASN A 414 -2.37 9.45 -9.39
N VAL A 415 -3.49 8.83 -9.70
CA VAL A 415 -3.63 7.38 -9.74
C VAL A 415 -4.12 7.02 -11.14
N MET A 416 -3.36 6.19 -11.83
CA MET A 416 -3.70 5.69 -13.16
C MET A 416 -3.71 4.17 -13.12
N LEU A 417 -4.53 3.55 -13.97
CA LEU A 417 -4.61 2.09 -14.09
C LEU A 417 -4.53 1.72 -15.56
N ASP A 418 -3.60 0.84 -15.91
CA ASP A 418 -3.47 0.27 -17.25
C ASP A 418 -3.80 -1.22 -17.23
N GLU A 419 -4.52 -1.72 -18.23
CA GLU A 419 -4.77 -3.14 -18.45
C GLU A 419 -3.66 -3.76 -19.29
N PHE A 420 -3.15 -4.92 -18.86
CA PHE A 420 -2.30 -5.76 -19.70
C PHE A 420 -3.16 -6.55 -20.69
N THR A 421 -3.12 -6.14 -21.96
CA THR A 421 -3.99 -6.66 -23.00
C THR A 421 -3.50 -7.99 -23.59
N ASP A 422 -4.32 -8.64 -24.43
CA ASP A 422 -3.90 -9.80 -25.23
C ASP A 422 -2.78 -9.47 -26.23
N THR A 423 -2.62 -8.18 -26.56
CA THR A 423 -1.47 -7.69 -27.32
C THR A 423 -0.26 -7.44 -26.42
N LEU A 424 -0.26 -7.90 -25.16
CA LEU A 424 0.85 -7.87 -24.21
C LEU A 424 1.45 -6.47 -24.02
N THR A 425 0.58 -5.48 -24.09
CA THR A 425 0.87 -4.05 -23.90
C THR A 425 0.00 -3.53 -22.76
N PHE A 426 0.45 -2.49 -22.08
CA PHE A 426 -0.37 -1.80 -21.09
C PHE A 426 -1.19 -0.70 -21.78
N THR A 427 -2.52 -0.77 -21.67
CA THR A 427 -3.42 0.25 -22.22
C THR A 427 -4.22 0.91 -21.09
N PRO A 428 -4.37 2.24 -21.07
CA PRO A 428 -5.14 2.93 -20.04
C PRO A 428 -6.56 2.39 -19.89
N VAL A 429 -6.97 2.15 -18.64
CA VAL A 429 -8.34 1.75 -18.30
C VAL A 429 -9.19 3.01 -18.16
N ASP A 430 -10.32 3.02 -18.87
CA ASP A 430 -11.34 4.04 -18.76
C ASP A 430 -12.04 3.93 -17.39
N ALA A 431 -12.12 5.04 -16.64
CA ALA A 431 -12.83 5.10 -15.35
C ALA A 431 -14.29 4.59 -15.44
N GLY A 432 -14.92 4.73 -16.60
CA GLY A 432 -16.28 4.22 -16.85
C GLY A 432 -16.39 2.72 -17.09
N LYS A 433 -15.29 1.95 -17.06
CA LYS A 433 -15.29 0.51 -17.39
C LYS A 433 -14.94 -0.36 -16.17
N PRO A 434 -15.58 -1.52 -16.03
CA PRO A 434 -15.18 -2.51 -15.04
C PRO A 434 -13.86 -3.19 -15.43
N LEU A 435 -13.23 -3.84 -14.46
CA LEU A 435 -12.08 -4.70 -14.67
C LEU A 435 -12.52 -6.13 -15.01
N TYR A 436 -11.62 -6.93 -15.56
CA TYR A 436 -11.86 -8.31 -15.92
C TYR A 436 -11.16 -9.26 -14.95
N THR A 437 -11.90 -10.27 -14.49
CA THR A 437 -11.37 -11.29 -13.58
C THR A 437 -10.08 -11.92 -14.13
N GLY A 438 -9.05 -12.00 -13.28
CA GLY A 438 -7.79 -12.68 -13.60
C GLY A 438 -6.87 -11.92 -14.57
N ARG A 439 -7.29 -10.75 -15.09
CA ARG A 439 -6.41 -9.87 -15.87
C ARG A 439 -5.40 -9.17 -14.97
N THR A 440 -4.25 -8.87 -15.57
CA THR A 440 -3.17 -8.12 -14.94
C THR A 440 -3.32 -6.65 -15.27
N TYR A 441 -3.11 -5.80 -14.28
CA TYR A 441 -3.17 -4.36 -14.38
C TYR A 441 -1.90 -3.74 -13.79
N ARG A 442 -1.51 -2.58 -14.31
CA ARG A 442 -0.48 -1.72 -13.73
C ARG A 442 -1.14 -0.52 -13.09
N LEU A 443 -1.06 -0.43 -11.77
CA LEU A 443 -1.44 0.75 -11.00
C LEU A 443 -0.24 1.67 -10.90
N THR A 444 -0.34 2.85 -11.48
CA THR A 444 0.71 3.88 -11.44
C THR A 444 0.30 4.98 -10.48
N VAL A 445 1.15 5.30 -9.51
CA VAL A 445 0.98 6.42 -8.59
C VAL A 445 2.06 7.46 -8.83
N LEU A 446 1.66 8.71 -9.01
CA LEU A 446 2.56 9.83 -9.27
C LEU A 446 2.12 11.06 -8.46
N ILE A 447 3.04 11.69 -7.75
CA ILE A 447 2.77 12.96 -7.06
C ILE A 447 3.20 14.09 -7.98
N GLY A 448 2.25 14.78 -8.59
CA GLY A 448 2.55 15.71 -9.67
C GLY A 448 1.34 16.56 -10.01
N GLN A 449 1.41 17.29 -11.11
CA GLN A 449 0.25 18.02 -11.59
C GLN A 449 -0.87 17.05 -12.00
N SER A 450 -2.13 17.49 -11.92
CA SER A 450 -3.25 16.59 -12.23
C SER A 450 -3.16 16.15 -13.69
N LEU A 451 -3.10 14.85 -13.92
CA LEU A 451 -3.08 14.24 -15.24
C LEU A 451 -4.51 14.02 -15.76
N GLN A 452 -4.66 13.93 -17.08
CA GLN A 452 -5.95 13.67 -17.71
C GLN A 452 -6.44 12.25 -17.41
N GLU A 453 -5.53 11.26 -17.29
CA GLU A 453 -5.88 9.89 -16.93
C GLU A 453 -6.02 9.66 -15.41
N ASN A 454 -6.01 10.72 -14.60
CA ASN A 454 -6.12 10.58 -13.15
C ASN A 454 -7.51 10.05 -12.76
N LEU A 455 -7.53 8.90 -12.07
CA LEU A 455 -8.75 8.23 -11.58
C LEU A 455 -9.25 8.79 -10.26
N VAL A 456 -8.51 9.71 -9.62
CA VAL A 456 -8.91 10.27 -8.32
C VAL A 456 -10.06 11.27 -8.49
N GLU A 457 -11.20 10.94 -7.90
CA GLU A 457 -12.41 11.74 -7.85
C GLU A 457 -12.37 12.76 -6.71
N GLY A 458 -13.07 13.88 -6.90
CA GLY A 458 -13.23 14.90 -5.87
C GLY A 458 -12.05 15.85 -5.70
N LEU A 459 -12.10 16.68 -4.66
CA LEU A 459 -11.06 17.68 -4.38
C LEU A 459 -9.89 17.03 -3.64
N VAL A 460 -8.91 16.52 -4.39
CA VAL A 460 -7.59 16.19 -3.84
C VAL A 460 -6.84 17.49 -3.60
N GLN A 461 -6.49 17.75 -2.35
CA GLN A 461 -5.75 18.96 -2.00
C GLN A 461 -4.30 18.86 -2.45
N ALA A 462 -3.74 20.00 -2.85
CA ALA A 462 -2.37 20.04 -3.33
C ALA A 462 -1.38 19.78 -2.19
N ILE A 463 -0.39 18.95 -2.48
CA ILE A 463 0.76 18.58 -1.65
C ILE A 463 1.73 19.75 -1.46
N ASP A 464 1.53 20.87 -2.15
CA ASP A 464 2.58 21.84 -2.40
C ASP A 464 2.64 23.18 -1.70
N PRO A 465 1.65 23.67 -0.94
CA PRO A 465 1.73 25.08 -0.55
C PRO A 465 2.97 25.50 0.26
N LEU A 466 3.63 24.63 1.06
CA LEU A 466 4.88 24.98 1.75
C LEU A 466 5.72 23.75 2.15
N LEU A 467 6.04 22.81 1.26
CA LEU A 467 7.04 21.78 1.62
C LEU A 467 8.32 22.48 2.10
N PRO A 468 8.73 22.32 3.37
CA PRO A 468 9.93 22.96 3.88
C PRO A 468 11.16 22.36 3.18
N ASP A 469 12.22 23.17 3.01
CA ASP A 469 13.38 22.69 2.26
C ASP A 469 14.08 21.62 3.09
N PRO A 470 14.21 20.37 2.59
CA PRO A 470 15.02 19.40 3.29
C PRO A 470 16.44 19.97 3.39
N GLU A 471 17.17 19.64 4.45
CA GLU A 471 18.52 20.21 4.69
C GLU A 471 19.45 20.04 3.49
N ASN A 472 19.28 18.94 2.72
CA ASN A 472 20.04 18.63 1.52
C ASN A 472 19.53 19.33 0.24
N LYS A 473 18.36 20.00 0.29
CA LYS A 473 17.67 20.65 -0.84
C LYS A 473 17.36 19.74 -2.03
N GLU A 474 17.38 18.42 -1.85
CA GLU A 474 17.15 17.47 -2.95
C GLU A 474 15.69 17.05 -3.12
N GLY A 475 14.82 17.41 -2.17
CA GLY A 475 13.43 16.96 -2.10
C GLY A 475 13.18 15.91 -1.02
N HIS A 476 11.97 15.35 -0.99
CA HIS A 476 11.51 14.43 0.04
C HIS A 476 11.44 13.00 -0.49
N LEU A 477 11.89 12.04 0.30
CA LEU A 477 11.62 10.61 0.05
C LEU A 477 10.28 10.25 0.66
N LEU A 478 9.38 9.75 -0.18
CA LEU A 478 8.04 9.32 0.20
C LEU A 478 7.90 7.83 -0.05
N ASP A 479 7.21 7.12 0.84
CA ASP A 479 6.84 5.73 0.60
C ASP A 479 5.43 5.69 0.04
N ILE A 480 5.27 5.11 -1.15
CA ILE A 480 3.99 4.76 -1.72
C ILE A 480 3.72 3.30 -1.36
N VAL A 481 2.63 3.07 -0.62
CA VAL A 481 2.24 1.73 -0.17
C VAL A 481 0.89 1.37 -0.75
N VAL A 482 0.81 0.22 -1.39
CA VAL A 482 -0.45 -0.37 -1.88
C VAL A 482 -0.83 -1.53 -0.98
N PHE A 483 -1.96 -1.37 -0.30
CA PHE A 483 -2.65 -2.47 0.36
C PHE A 483 -3.70 -3.04 -0.61
N ALA A 484 -3.39 -4.18 -1.19
CA ALA A 484 -4.10 -4.80 -2.29
C ALA A 484 -5.49 -5.32 -1.90
N LYS A 485 -5.74 -5.62 -0.62
CA LYS A 485 -7.01 -6.19 -0.13
C LYS A 485 -7.45 -7.40 -0.94
N GLU A 486 -8.49 -7.27 -1.78
CA GLU A 486 -9.00 -8.35 -2.61
C GLU A 486 -8.17 -8.57 -3.88
N PHE A 487 -7.36 -7.59 -4.31
CA PHE A 487 -6.44 -7.76 -5.42
C PHE A 487 -5.23 -8.60 -5.03
N ARG A 488 -4.64 -9.28 -6.01
CA ARG A 488 -3.37 -9.97 -5.82
C ARG A 488 -2.23 -9.14 -6.37
N LEU A 489 -1.38 -8.62 -5.49
CA LEU A 489 -0.17 -7.91 -5.87
C LEU A 489 0.91 -8.87 -6.40
N GLN A 490 1.57 -8.50 -7.49
CA GLN A 490 2.70 -9.23 -8.08
C GLN A 490 4.05 -8.54 -7.83
N THR A 491 4.04 -7.24 -7.52
CA THR A 491 5.21 -6.46 -7.10
C THR A 491 5.30 -6.33 -5.58
N ALA A 492 6.36 -5.70 -5.08
CA ALA A 492 6.40 -5.25 -3.68
C ALA A 492 5.28 -4.24 -3.41
N ALA A 493 4.70 -4.31 -2.21
CA ALA A 493 3.62 -3.42 -1.75
C ALA A 493 4.12 -2.01 -1.40
N LEU A 494 5.43 -1.83 -1.23
CA LEU A 494 6.08 -0.56 -0.94
C LEU A 494 7.04 -0.19 -2.07
N GLN A 495 6.95 1.06 -2.53
CA GLN A 495 7.95 1.68 -3.40
C GLN A 495 8.27 3.07 -2.86
N GLN A 496 9.56 3.41 -2.81
CA GLN A 496 10.00 4.74 -2.45
C GLN A 496 10.08 5.60 -3.69
N VAL A 497 9.57 6.83 -3.61
CA VAL A 497 9.65 7.81 -4.68
C VAL A 497 10.29 9.08 -4.16
N LYS A 498 11.18 9.68 -4.96
CA LYS A 498 11.70 11.02 -4.69
C LYS A 498 10.70 12.06 -5.18
N LEU A 499 10.23 12.93 -4.29
CA LEU A 499 9.50 14.14 -4.62
C LEU A 499 10.47 15.33 -4.59
N PRO A 500 10.96 15.82 -5.75
CA PRO A 500 11.87 16.96 -5.80
C PRO A 500 11.23 18.23 -5.23
N LEU A 501 12.01 19.30 -5.03
CA LEU A 501 11.46 20.59 -4.56
C LEU A 501 10.49 21.23 -5.57
N LEU A 502 10.72 20.99 -6.87
CA LEU A 502 9.86 21.42 -7.97
C LEU A 502 9.61 20.25 -8.92
N GLY A 503 8.40 20.18 -9.48
CA GLY A 503 8.03 19.16 -10.46
C GLY A 503 7.53 17.86 -9.84
N ALA A 504 7.07 16.93 -10.66
CA ALA A 504 6.50 15.67 -10.19
C ALA A 504 7.53 14.74 -9.51
N SER A 505 7.04 13.80 -8.71
CA SER A 505 7.82 12.68 -8.19
C SER A 505 8.20 11.69 -9.29
N GLU A 506 9.05 10.74 -8.93
CA GLU A 506 9.14 9.46 -9.66
C GLU A 506 7.78 8.72 -9.62
N LYS A 507 7.56 7.83 -10.60
CA LYS A 507 6.38 6.95 -10.64
C LYS A 507 6.59 5.76 -9.69
N ALA A 508 5.53 5.35 -9.01
CA ALA A 508 5.45 4.07 -8.32
C ALA A 508 4.48 3.14 -9.06
N ASP A 509 5.00 2.05 -9.61
CA ASP A 509 4.27 1.15 -10.51
C ASP A 509 4.01 -0.21 -9.85
N PHE A 510 2.76 -0.56 -9.64
CA PHE A 510 2.35 -1.78 -8.97
C PHE A 510 1.62 -2.72 -9.94
N LEU A 511 2.12 -3.94 -10.10
CA LEU A 511 1.41 -4.95 -10.90
C LEU A 511 0.43 -5.72 -10.01
N LEU A 512 -0.83 -5.75 -10.42
CA LEU A 512 -1.91 -6.38 -9.66
C LEU A 512 -2.81 -7.21 -10.56
N VAL A 513 -3.40 -8.26 -10.00
CA VAL A 513 -4.35 -9.14 -10.69
C VAL A 513 -5.73 -8.97 -10.07
N ALA A 514 -6.72 -8.69 -10.92
CA ALA A 514 -8.11 -8.53 -10.49
C ALA A 514 -8.70 -9.88 -10.01
N PRO A 515 -9.36 -9.92 -8.84
CA PRO A 515 -9.92 -11.15 -8.29
C PRO A 515 -11.14 -11.65 -9.06
N ALA A 516 -11.61 -12.85 -8.70
CA ALA A 516 -12.87 -13.41 -9.21
C ALA A 516 -14.07 -13.05 -8.32
N LEU A 517 -14.19 -11.76 -7.98
CA LEU A 517 -15.28 -11.18 -7.20
C LEU A 517 -16.03 -10.17 -8.08
N PRO A 518 -17.30 -9.82 -7.80
CA PRO A 518 -18.04 -8.81 -8.58
C PRO A 518 -17.56 -7.38 -8.31
N GLU A 519 -16.96 -7.14 -7.15
CA GLU A 519 -16.35 -5.87 -6.76
C GLU A 519 -15.04 -6.16 -6.03
N ALA A 520 -14.08 -5.26 -6.16
CA ALA A 520 -12.85 -5.28 -5.40
C ALA A 520 -12.42 -3.87 -5.01
N GLN A 521 -11.65 -3.79 -3.93
CA GLN A 521 -11.06 -2.55 -3.48
C GLN A 521 -9.56 -2.74 -3.28
N LEU A 522 -8.80 -1.66 -3.36
CA LEU A 522 -7.45 -1.59 -2.81
C LEU A 522 -7.25 -0.22 -2.20
N ARG A 523 -6.21 -0.07 -1.37
CA ARG A 523 -5.86 1.20 -0.75
C ARG A 523 -4.45 1.62 -1.13
N ILE A 524 -4.30 2.90 -1.45
CA ILE A 524 -3.04 3.55 -1.78
C ILE A 524 -2.74 4.52 -0.65
N CYS A 525 -1.56 4.41 -0.05
CA CYS A 525 -1.14 5.26 1.06
C CYS A 525 0.18 5.95 0.71
N VAL A 526 0.25 7.25 0.99
CA VAL A 526 1.46 8.05 0.88
C VAL A 526 2.00 8.31 2.28
N PHE A 527 3.23 7.88 2.55
CA PHE A 527 3.89 8.06 3.84
C PHE A 527 5.12 8.96 3.73
N PHE A 528 5.42 9.68 4.82
CA PHE A 528 6.71 10.33 5.05
C PHE A 528 7.18 9.99 6.46
N LYS A 529 8.38 9.41 6.59
CA LYS A 529 8.94 8.96 7.88
C LYS A 529 7.93 8.10 8.68
N ASN A 530 7.30 7.11 8.02
CA ASN A 530 6.22 6.27 8.59
C ASN A 530 4.95 7.01 9.03
N SER A 531 4.82 8.33 8.86
CA SER A 531 3.56 9.05 9.05
C SER A 531 2.71 8.95 7.80
N LEU A 532 1.47 8.46 7.92
CA LEU A 532 0.49 8.50 6.84
C LEU A 532 0.12 9.96 6.55
N LEU A 533 0.34 10.39 5.31
CA LEU A 533 0.00 11.73 4.84
C LEU A 533 -1.38 11.74 4.20
N GLN A 534 -1.57 10.84 3.25
CA GLN A 534 -2.81 10.66 2.50
C GLN A 534 -3.05 9.18 2.23
N ALA A 535 -4.32 8.78 2.22
CA ALA A 535 -4.78 7.49 1.79
C ALA A 535 -5.91 7.68 0.76
N PHE A 536 -5.95 6.79 -0.22
CA PHE A 536 -6.96 6.74 -1.27
C PHE A 536 -7.49 5.32 -1.36
N ILE A 537 -8.79 5.19 -1.60
CA ILE A 537 -9.42 3.90 -1.86
C ILE A 537 -9.76 3.81 -3.35
N LEU A 538 -9.24 2.79 -4.02
CA LEU A 538 -9.68 2.42 -5.36
C LEU A 538 -10.80 1.41 -5.21
N GLU A 539 -11.92 1.65 -5.87
CA GLU A 539 -13.06 0.76 -5.95
C GLU A 539 -13.32 0.40 -7.41
N ALA A 540 -13.48 -0.89 -7.71
CA ALA A 540 -13.72 -1.37 -9.06
C ALA A 540 -14.81 -2.44 -9.10
N GLY A 541 -15.76 -2.31 -10.02
CA GLY A 541 -16.57 -3.43 -10.47
C GLY A 541 -15.72 -4.38 -11.32
N ILE A 542 -15.96 -5.67 -11.18
CA ILE A 542 -15.22 -6.73 -11.88
C ILE A 542 -16.21 -7.67 -12.56
N ILE A 543 -15.96 -7.96 -13.83
CA ILE A 543 -16.78 -8.86 -14.65
C ILE A 543 -15.94 -10.02 -15.19
N ARG A 544 -16.61 -11.12 -15.54
CA ARG A 544 -15.97 -12.27 -16.20
C ARG A 544 -15.98 -12.11 -17.72
N GLU A 545 -17.11 -11.68 -18.28
CA GLU A 545 -17.32 -11.56 -19.72
C GLU A 545 -17.91 -10.18 -20.09
N LYS A 546 -17.64 -9.73 -21.31
CA LYS A 546 -18.03 -8.39 -21.81
C LYS A 546 -19.54 -8.12 -21.80
N GLN A 547 -20.38 -9.15 -21.76
CA GLN A 547 -21.84 -9.00 -21.79
C GLN A 547 -22.42 -8.48 -20.46
N ASP A 548 -21.67 -8.53 -19.37
CA ASP A 548 -22.14 -8.17 -18.01
C ASP A 548 -21.92 -6.69 -17.65
N ALA A 549 -21.40 -5.87 -18.56
CA ALA A 549 -20.88 -4.53 -18.23
C ALA A 549 -21.95 -3.48 -17.83
N SER A 550 -23.24 -3.74 -18.03
CA SER A 550 -24.29 -2.71 -17.86
C SER A 550 -24.71 -2.45 -16.40
N SER A 551 -24.25 -3.25 -15.43
CA SER A 551 -24.64 -3.13 -14.01
C SER A 551 -23.47 -3.06 -13.02
N SER A 552 -22.23 -3.15 -13.48
CA SER A 552 -21.04 -3.15 -12.62
C SER A 552 -20.69 -1.73 -12.15
N LYS A 553 -20.25 -1.59 -10.90
CA LYS A 553 -19.73 -0.35 -10.34
C LYS A 553 -18.55 0.17 -11.18
N ASN A 554 -18.52 1.47 -11.46
CA ASN A 554 -17.43 2.10 -12.20
C ASN A 554 -16.11 2.06 -11.40
N LEU A 555 -15.00 2.10 -12.11
CA LEU A 555 -13.68 2.29 -11.52
C LEU A 555 -13.59 3.72 -10.97
N SER A 556 -13.34 3.85 -9.67
CA SER A 556 -13.20 5.15 -9.02
C SER A 556 -12.09 5.09 -7.98
N VAL A 557 -11.35 6.19 -7.83
CA VAL A 557 -10.41 6.36 -6.71
C VAL A 557 -10.87 7.55 -5.90
N LYS A 558 -11.03 7.40 -4.59
CA LYS A 558 -11.52 8.47 -3.71
C LYS A 558 -10.51 8.76 -2.60
N PRO A 559 -10.33 10.02 -2.21
CA PRO A 559 -9.66 10.35 -0.97
C PRO A 559 -10.34 9.63 0.19
N ASP A 560 -9.53 8.97 1.02
CA ASP A 560 -9.97 8.22 2.18
C ASP A 560 -9.60 9.02 3.42
N LEU A 561 -8.29 9.20 3.63
CA LEU A 561 -7.76 9.90 4.79
C LEU A 561 -6.72 10.93 4.33
N ALA A 562 -6.67 12.09 4.98
CA ALA A 562 -5.55 13.00 4.86
C ALA A 562 -5.24 13.64 6.22
N THR A 563 -3.98 13.54 6.64
CA THR A 563 -3.44 14.16 7.87
C THR A 563 -2.71 15.47 7.59
N SER A 564 -2.54 15.76 6.32
CA SER A 564 -1.81 16.90 5.80
C SER A 564 -2.53 17.33 4.54
N GLU A 565 -3.31 18.39 4.68
CA GLU A 565 -4.00 19.08 3.61
C GLU A 565 -3.00 19.80 2.69
N LYS A 566 -1.97 20.45 3.28
CA LYS A 566 -1.06 21.33 2.54
C LYS A 566 0.41 20.91 2.60
N PHE A 567 0.76 19.91 3.43
CA PHE A 567 2.14 19.41 3.61
C PHE A 567 3.14 20.50 3.98
N THR A 568 2.62 21.62 4.46
CA THR A 568 3.36 22.83 4.80
C THR A 568 4.33 22.62 5.96
N ASN A 569 4.21 21.49 6.63
CA ASN A 569 4.86 21.15 7.88
C ASN A 569 5.56 19.78 7.82
N LEU A 570 5.91 19.25 6.63
CA LEU A 570 6.58 17.94 6.55
C LEU A 570 7.87 17.87 7.39
N ASP A 571 8.72 18.89 7.40
CA ASP A 571 9.92 18.86 8.25
C ASP A 571 9.60 18.91 9.74
N GLU A 572 8.43 19.45 10.10
CA GLU A 572 7.90 19.39 11.46
C GLU A 572 7.21 18.05 11.77
N MET A 573 7.10 17.12 10.79
CA MET A 573 6.61 15.77 11.01
C MET A 573 7.73 14.87 11.55
N PRO A 574 7.67 14.48 12.84
CA PRO A 574 8.57 13.48 13.35
C PRO A 574 8.17 12.12 12.80
N ALA A 575 9.14 11.22 12.81
CA ALA A 575 8.90 9.85 12.41
C ALA A 575 7.83 9.21 13.31
N ARG A 576 7.08 8.27 12.75
CA ARG A 576 6.30 7.32 13.53
C ARG A 576 7.06 6.01 13.63
N ASP A 577 6.94 5.35 14.76
CA ASP A 577 7.59 4.07 14.98
C ASP A 577 6.76 2.92 14.38
N LEU A 578 5.45 3.14 14.24
CA LEU A 578 4.50 2.20 13.68
C LEU A 578 3.26 2.92 13.15
N TYR A 579 2.79 2.49 11.98
CA TYR A 579 1.44 2.80 11.50
C TYR A 579 0.58 1.53 11.51
N ILE A 580 -0.64 1.65 12.03
CA ILE A 580 -1.68 0.63 11.97
C ILE A 580 -2.94 1.22 11.32
N GLY A 581 -3.34 0.75 10.15
CA GLY A 581 -4.62 1.05 9.54
C GLY A 581 -5.66 0.00 9.90
N MET A 582 -6.90 0.40 10.19
CA MET A 582 -8.01 -0.54 10.34
C MET A 582 -9.15 -0.17 9.40
N ASN A 583 -9.67 -1.16 8.69
CA ASN A 583 -10.65 -0.95 7.62
C ASN A 583 -11.85 -1.87 7.72
N LYS A 584 -12.91 -1.55 6.99
CA LYS A 584 -14.01 -2.44 6.68
C LYS A 584 -13.94 -2.82 5.20
N ASP A 585 -13.94 -4.11 4.93
CA ASP A 585 -14.02 -4.64 3.58
C ASP A 585 -15.48 -4.80 3.14
N ALA A 586 -15.71 -4.94 1.83
CA ALA A 586 -17.06 -5.07 1.28
C ALA A 586 -17.80 -6.30 1.83
N GLY A 587 -17.06 -7.39 2.11
CA GLY A 587 -17.58 -8.61 2.75
C GLY A 587 -17.83 -8.49 4.25
N GLY A 588 -17.63 -7.31 4.84
CA GLY A 588 -17.75 -7.07 6.27
C GLY A 588 -16.55 -7.53 7.08
N THR A 589 -15.55 -8.20 6.51
CA THR A 589 -14.29 -8.47 7.24
C THR A 589 -13.52 -7.18 7.50
N HIS A 590 -12.75 -7.14 8.57
CA HIS A 590 -11.85 -6.03 8.86
C HIS A 590 -10.41 -6.45 8.55
N THR A 591 -9.77 -5.66 7.70
CA THR A 591 -8.34 -5.81 7.41
C THR A 591 -7.54 -4.82 8.25
N LEU A 592 -6.49 -5.34 8.89
CA LEU A 592 -5.46 -4.54 9.53
C LEU A 592 -4.29 -4.35 8.58
N PHE A 593 -3.87 -3.10 8.44
CA PHE A 593 -2.72 -2.68 7.67
C PHE A 593 -1.62 -2.30 8.63
N VAL A 594 -0.42 -2.84 8.45
CA VAL A 594 0.73 -2.44 9.27
C VAL A 594 1.82 -1.93 8.37
N LYS A 595 2.40 -0.79 8.73
CA LYS A 595 3.57 -0.22 8.08
C LYS A 595 4.60 0.17 9.12
N LYS A 596 5.82 -0.35 8.95
CA LYS A 596 6.99 0.01 9.72
C LYS A 596 8.21 -0.06 8.83
N ASP A 597 8.85 1.09 8.60
CA ASP A 597 10.04 1.19 7.76
C ASP A 597 9.78 0.58 6.37
N ASP A 598 10.53 -0.44 5.97
CA ASP A 598 10.38 -1.20 4.72
C ASP A 598 9.36 -2.35 4.82
N VAL A 599 8.82 -2.64 6.00
CA VAL A 599 7.87 -3.72 6.24
C VAL A 599 6.43 -3.22 6.11
N THR A 600 5.69 -3.88 5.22
CA THR A 600 4.25 -3.69 5.04
C THR A 600 3.52 -5.03 5.10
N CYS A 601 2.41 -5.12 5.85
CA CYS A 601 1.59 -6.33 5.84
C CYS A 601 0.09 -6.06 5.97
N GLU A 602 -0.70 -6.97 5.41
CA GLU A 602 -2.16 -7.02 5.52
C GLU A 602 -2.58 -8.24 6.33
N VAL A 603 -3.55 -8.05 7.22
CA VAL A 603 -4.04 -9.12 8.09
C VAL A 603 -5.56 -9.13 8.08
N HIS A 604 -6.12 -10.18 7.49
CA HIS A 604 -7.56 -10.42 7.37
C HIS A 604 -8.07 -11.29 8.53
N ALA A 605 -7.77 -10.91 9.78
CA ALA A 605 -8.06 -11.74 10.96
C ALA A 605 -9.21 -11.21 11.83
N LEU A 606 -9.74 -10.02 11.56
CA LEU A 606 -10.75 -9.41 12.41
C LEU A 606 -12.14 -9.48 11.75
N THR A 607 -13.11 -10.06 12.47
CA THR A 607 -14.52 -9.97 12.09
C THR A 607 -15.19 -8.78 12.80
N PRO A 608 -16.29 -8.23 12.27
CA PRO A 608 -17.05 -7.17 12.96
C PRO A 608 -17.48 -7.60 14.34
N GLN A 609 -17.92 -8.85 14.46
CA GLN A 609 -18.32 -9.44 15.74
C GLN A 609 -17.16 -9.45 16.73
N MET A 610 -15.94 -9.79 16.31
CA MET A 610 -14.76 -9.74 17.19
C MET A 610 -14.48 -8.32 17.67
N ILE A 611 -14.59 -7.31 16.79
CA ILE A 611 -14.39 -5.91 17.17
C ILE A 611 -15.49 -5.47 18.15
N GLU A 612 -16.75 -5.75 17.85
CA GLU A 612 -17.89 -5.41 18.71
C GLU A 612 -17.81 -6.10 20.08
N GLU A 613 -17.46 -7.39 20.11
CA GLU A 613 -17.25 -8.14 21.35
C GLU A 613 -16.07 -7.59 22.15
N ALA A 614 -14.97 -7.23 21.48
CA ALA A 614 -13.81 -6.60 22.10
C ALA A 614 -14.17 -5.24 22.73
N GLN A 615 -14.88 -4.38 22.00
CA GLN A 615 -15.38 -3.10 22.49
C GLN A 615 -16.32 -3.28 23.68
N LYS A 616 -17.32 -4.16 23.55
CA LYS A 616 -18.29 -4.42 24.61
C LYS A 616 -17.62 -4.95 25.87
N ALA A 617 -16.70 -5.92 25.72
CA ALA A 617 -15.94 -6.46 26.84
C ALA A 617 -15.05 -5.39 27.48
N HIS A 618 -14.41 -4.54 26.68
CA HIS A 618 -13.62 -3.40 27.16
C HIS A 618 -14.46 -2.41 27.96
N ASN A 619 -15.58 -1.95 27.41
CA ASN A 619 -16.47 -0.99 28.05
C ASN A 619 -17.03 -1.55 29.36
N GLN A 620 -17.52 -2.79 29.35
CA GLN A 620 -17.97 -3.47 30.56
C GLN A 620 -16.86 -3.63 31.60
N LEU A 621 -15.63 -3.93 31.17
CA LEU A 621 -14.49 -4.03 32.06
C LEU A 621 -14.21 -2.66 32.70
N LEU A 622 -14.09 -1.59 31.92
CA LEU A 622 -13.84 -0.24 32.43
C LEU A 622 -14.94 0.21 33.39
N THR A 623 -16.21 0.05 33.04
CA THR A 623 -17.34 0.40 33.92
C THR A 623 -17.29 -0.37 35.22
N ASN A 624 -17.07 -1.68 35.18
CA ASN A 624 -17.02 -2.53 36.38
C ASN A 624 -15.80 -2.27 37.26
N LEU A 625 -14.69 -1.82 36.66
CA LEU A 625 -13.50 -1.42 37.41
C LEU A 625 -13.69 -0.05 38.03
N TYR A 626 -14.35 0.87 37.34
CA TYR A 626 -14.45 2.26 37.78
C TYR A 626 -15.58 2.49 38.79
N PHE A 627 -16.74 1.84 38.60
CA PHE A 627 -17.90 2.01 39.45
C PHE A 627 -18.22 0.78 40.30
N THR A 628 -18.68 1.02 41.53
CA THR A 628 -19.39 -0.01 42.31
C THR A 628 -20.75 -0.31 41.65
N PRO A 629 -21.41 -1.43 41.97
CA PRO A 629 -22.76 -1.70 41.47
C PRO A 629 -23.77 -0.58 41.78
N GLU A 630 -23.53 0.20 42.84
CA GLU A 630 -24.33 1.34 43.25
C GLU A 630 -23.97 2.65 42.52
N GLY A 631 -22.99 2.62 41.60
CA GLY A 631 -22.59 3.77 40.79
C GLY A 631 -21.55 4.70 41.42
N TYR A 632 -20.93 4.33 42.55
CA TYR A 632 -19.87 5.14 43.17
C TYR A 632 -18.50 4.82 42.56
N ALA A 633 -17.63 5.83 42.44
CA ALA A 633 -16.24 5.60 42.02
C ALA A 633 -15.52 4.70 43.03
N ARG A 634 -14.91 3.60 42.55
CA ARG A 634 -14.15 2.67 43.39
C ARG A 634 -12.82 3.23 43.86
N PHE A 635 -12.21 4.06 43.03
CA PHE A 635 -10.85 4.56 43.25
C PHE A 635 -10.90 6.08 43.45
N SER A 636 -10.22 6.54 44.49
CA SER A 636 -10.06 7.97 44.73
C SER A 636 -9.06 8.56 43.74
N PHE A 637 -9.51 9.52 42.94
CA PHE A 637 -8.67 10.33 42.06
C PHE A 637 -7.83 11.36 42.82
N ARG A 638 -7.96 11.47 44.16
CA ARG A 638 -7.22 12.43 44.99
C ARG A 638 -6.03 11.82 45.74
N LYS A 639 -5.77 10.51 45.58
CA LYS A 639 -4.57 9.88 46.16
C LYS A 639 -3.31 10.51 45.56
N THR A 640 -2.31 10.79 46.39
CA THR A 640 -1.00 11.28 45.94
C THR A 640 -0.12 10.13 45.45
N PRO A 641 0.74 10.37 44.44
CA PRO A 641 1.75 9.40 44.03
C PRO A 641 2.57 8.94 45.23
N GLY A 642 2.80 7.62 45.34
CA GLY A 642 3.53 7.03 46.46
C GLY A 642 2.64 6.33 47.49
N THR A 643 1.33 6.59 47.50
CA THR A 643 0.38 5.79 48.30
C THR A 643 0.42 4.33 47.82
N PRO A 644 0.58 3.33 48.70
CA PRO A 644 0.55 1.93 48.28
C PRO A 644 -0.77 1.59 47.57
N PRO A 645 -0.73 0.90 46.42
CA PRO A 645 -1.94 0.44 45.75
C PRO A 645 -2.68 -0.56 46.65
N ASP A 646 -4.00 -0.47 46.68
CA ASP A 646 -4.84 -1.44 47.39
C ASP A 646 -5.05 -2.72 46.55
N ASP A 647 -5.46 -3.81 47.20
CA ASP A 647 -5.68 -5.09 46.53
C ASP A 647 -6.72 -5.00 45.41
N ALA A 648 -7.74 -4.14 45.55
CA ALA A 648 -8.76 -3.94 44.54
C ALA A 648 -8.15 -3.39 43.24
N PHE A 649 -7.24 -2.41 43.35
CA PHE A 649 -6.47 -1.89 42.22
C PHE A 649 -5.60 -2.97 41.59
N LEU A 650 -4.86 -3.74 42.39
CA LEU A 650 -3.96 -4.78 41.87
C LEU A 650 -4.74 -5.85 41.09
N GLN A 651 -5.91 -6.25 41.59
CA GLN A 651 -6.81 -7.18 40.90
C GLN A 651 -7.39 -6.57 39.62
N ALA A 652 -7.66 -5.26 39.60
CA ALA A 652 -8.09 -4.55 38.39
C ALA A 652 -7.03 -4.65 37.28
N ILE A 653 -5.76 -4.37 37.61
CA ILE A 653 -4.64 -4.46 36.66
C ILE A 653 -4.50 -5.87 36.11
N LYS A 654 -4.55 -6.91 36.96
CA LYS A 654 -4.51 -8.31 36.51
C LYS A 654 -5.65 -8.64 35.54
N LYS A 655 -6.87 -8.18 35.81
CA LYS A 655 -8.03 -8.37 34.91
C LYS A 655 -7.83 -7.66 33.57
N MET A 656 -7.35 -6.42 33.59
CA MET A 656 -7.06 -5.66 32.37
C MET A 656 -5.96 -6.32 31.55
N ALA A 657 -4.88 -6.79 32.19
CA ALA A 657 -3.76 -7.42 31.50
C ALA A 657 -4.21 -8.70 30.77
N ARG A 658 -5.03 -9.54 31.42
CA ARG A 658 -5.64 -10.72 30.78
C ARG A 658 -6.57 -10.35 29.62
N SER A 659 -7.34 -9.28 29.76
CA SER A 659 -8.23 -8.80 28.70
C SER A 659 -7.42 -8.30 27.50
N GLY A 660 -6.43 -7.44 27.74
CA GLY A 660 -5.51 -6.90 26.74
C GLY A 660 -4.73 -7.98 26.01
N GLU A 661 -4.25 -9.00 26.73
CA GLU A 661 -3.50 -10.11 26.15
C GLU A 661 -4.40 -11.01 25.29
N ARG A 662 -5.66 -11.20 25.69
CA ARG A 662 -6.65 -11.91 24.88
C ARG A 662 -6.94 -11.16 23.57
N LEU A 663 -7.11 -9.84 23.66
CA LEU A 663 -7.29 -8.98 22.49
C LEU A 663 -6.08 -9.07 21.56
N LEU A 664 -4.87 -9.01 22.10
CA LEU A 664 -3.64 -9.18 21.33
C LEU A 664 -3.55 -10.56 20.68
N ARG A 665 -3.94 -11.64 21.39
CA ARG A 665 -3.99 -12.99 20.80
C ARG A 665 -4.98 -13.11 19.66
N GLN A 666 -6.13 -12.42 19.76
CA GLN A 666 -7.09 -12.35 18.67
C GLN A 666 -6.48 -11.66 17.43
N LEU A 667 -5.64 -10.63 17.62
CA LEU A 667 -4.85 -10.04 16.54
C LEU A 667 -3.77 -11.01 16.01
N HIS A 668 -3.09 -11.75 16.90
CA HIS A 668 -2.03 -12.71 16.56
C HIS A 668 -2.52 -13.97 15.83
N GLY A 669 -3.83 -14.20 15.76
CA GLY A 669 -4.41 -15.14 14.79
C GLY A 669 -4.04 -14.82 13.33
N GLY A 670 -3.44 -13.64 13.08
CA GLY A 670 -2.84 -13.22 11.82
C GLY A 670 -1.50 -13.88 11.45
N THR A 671 -0.87 -13.31 10.42
CA THR A 671 0.34 -13.81 9.76
C THR A 671 1.59 -13.69 10.66
N GLN A 672 2.66 -14.43 10.33
CA GLN A 672 3.96 -14.31 11.03
C GLN A 672 4.51 -12.87 10.95
N GLN A 673 4.28 -12.18 9.83
CA GLN A 673 4.71 -10.80 9.60
C GLN A 673 4.13 -9.83 10.64
N LEU A 674 2.85 -9.99 10.99
CA LEU A 674 2.24 -9.18 12.05
C LEU A 674 2.90 -9.46 13.40
N ARG A 675 3.18 -10.73 13.72
CA ARG A 675 3.88 -11.08 14.96
C ARG A 675 5.27 -10.45 15.02
N ASP A 676 6.01 -10.47 13.91
CA ASP A 676 7.34 -9.88 13.82
C ASP A 676 7.30 -8.36 13.97
N ALA A 677 6.32 -7.69 13.34
CA ALA A 677 6.11 -6.25 13.48
C ALA A 677 5.76 -5.86 14.93
N LEU A 678 4.85 -6.61 15.56
CA LEU A 678 4.43 -6.38 16.95
C LEU A 678 5.51 -6.76 17.98
N ALA A 679 6.40 -7.71 17.65
CA ALA A 679 7.54 -8.05 18.52
C ALA A 679 8.46 -6.86 18.76
N LEU A 680 8.64 -5.98 17.78
CA LEU A 680 9.44 -4.77 17.94
C LEU A 680 8.75 -3.73 18.83
N VAL A 681 7.41 -3.62 18.77
CA VAL A 681 6.63 -2.76 19.67
C VAL A 681 6.81 -3.19 21.12
N ARG A 682 6.79 -4.51 21.33
CA ARG A 682 6.93 -5.15 22.63
C ARG A 682 8.26 -4.84 23.30
N GLU A 683 9.35 -4.69 22.54
CA GLU A 683 10.70 -4.45 23.07
C GLU A 683 11.04 -2.99 23.36
N GLN A 684 10.22 -2.04 22.89
CA GLN A 684 10.54 -0.61 22.94
C GLN A 684 9.56 0.17 23.84
N HIS A 685 9.92 1.41 24.18
CA HIS A 685 9.14 2.29 25.05
C HIS A 685 8.95 3.66 24.38
N ALA A 686 7.87 4.37 24.72
CA ALA A 686 7.55 5.72 24.25
C ALA A 686 7.44 5.85 22.72
N LEU A 687 7.16 4.75 22.03
CA LEU A 687 6.85 4.76 20.60
C LEU A 687 5.66 5.65 20.27
N ASN A 688 5.77 6.35 19.14
CA ASN A 688 4.70 7.10 18.51
C ASN A 688 4.00 6.17 17.51
N ILE A 689 2.86 5.64 17.92
CA ILE A 689 2.04 4.72 17.14
C ILE A 689 0.90 5.51 16.50
N GLN A 690 0.86 5.53 15.18
CA GLN A 690 -0.22 6.16 14.41
C GLN A 690 -1.26 5.15 14.00
N ILE A 691 -2.52 5.45 14.26
CA ILE A 691 -3.64 4.58 13.94
C ILE A 691 -4.56 5.24 12.93
N GLY A 692 -4.51 4.73 11.69
CA GLY A 692 -5.40 5.10 10.60
C GLY A 692 -6.77 4.46 10.75
N ARG A 693 -7.76 5.22 11.24
CA ARG A 693 -9.15 4.78 11.26
C ARG A 693 -9.81 5.14 9.95
N HIS A 694 -9.90 4.17 9.06
CA HIS A 694 -10.56 4.34 7.77
C HIS A 694 -12.09 4.23 7.86
N ASN A 695 -12.60 3.82 9.02
CA ASN A 695 -14.02 3.85 9.33
C ASN A 695 -14.20 4.15 10.82
N MET A 696 -14.86 5.28 11.12
CA MET A 696 -15.07 5.75 12.50
C MET A 696 -15.89 4.78 13.36
N ASN A 697 -16.75 3.96 12.74
CA ASN A 697 -17.62 3.04 13.47
C ASN A 697 -16.87 1.79 13.95
N ASN A 698 -15.66 1.55 13.45
CA ASN A 698 -14.82 0.45 13.89
C ASN A 698 -13.71 1.01 14.76
N ALA A 699 -13.87 0.84 16.07
CA ALA A 699 -12.86 1.22 17.02
C ALA A 699 -12.30 0.02 17.73
N PHE A 700 -11.02 0.07 18.03
CA PHE A 700 -10.34 -0.99 18.74
C PHE A 700 -9.67 -0.38 19.97
N PRO A 701 -9.72 -1.02 21.15
CA PRO A 701 -9.20 -0.46 22.39
C PRO A 701 -7.68 -0.61 22.46
N TRP A 702 -6.97 0.05 21.55
CA TRP A 702 -5.50 0.03 21.45
C TRP A 702 -4.79 0.32 22.79
N PRO A 703 -5.25 1.26 23.63
CA PRO A 703 -4.61 1.51 24.92
C PRO A 703 -4.60 0.30 25.86
N LEU A 704 -5.58 -0.61 25.75
CA LEU A 704 -5.70 -1.80 26.60
C LEU A 704 -4.83 -2.97 26.13
N LEU A 705 -4.27 -2.94 24.91
CA LEU A 705 -3.43 -4.04 24.43
C LEU A 705 -2.28 -4.31 25.40
N TYR A 706 -2.11 -5.58 25.75
CA TYR A 706 -1.10 -6.05 26.71
C TYR A 706 -0.21 -7.09 26.05
N ASP A 707 1.08 -6.78 25.90
CA ASP A 707 2.02 -7.60 25.11
C ASP A 707 3.18 -8.21 25.92
N TYR A 708 3.14 -8.11 27.25
CA TYR A 708 4.08 -8.82 28.13
C TYR A 708 3.55 -10.23 28.45
N ILE A 709 4.46 -11.15 28.79
CA ILE A 709 4.05 -12.50 29.18
C ILE A 709 3.32 -12.43 30.52
N LEU A 710 2.07 -12.92 30.53
CA LEU A 710 1.33 -13.07 31.77
C LEU A 710 1.87 -14.26 32.56
N PRO A 711 2.05 -14.13 33.89
CA PRO A 711 2.44 -15.27 34.72
C PRO A 711 1.30 -16.29 34.75
N TYR A 712 1.66 -17.56 34.53
CA TYR A 712 0.93 -18.82 34.77
C TYR A 712 -0.62 -18.84 34.64
N LYS A 713 -1.18 -19.81 33.90
CA LYS A 713 -2.64 -19.93 33.66
C LYS A 713 -3.50 -20.43 34.84
N ASP A 714 -2.92 -20.74 35.99
CA ASP A 714 -3.63 -21.27 37.17
C ASP A 714 -3.99 -20.13 38.15
N ALA A 715 -5.29 -19.85 38.30
CA ALA A 715 -5.82 -18.79 39.13
C ALA A 715 -5.37 -18.87 40.60
N ALA A 716 -5.11 -20.07 41.13
CA ALA A 716 -4.68 -20.25 42.53
C ALA A 716 -3.24 -19.77 42.75
N ARG A 717 -2.36 -19.93 41.76
CA ARG A 717 -0.97 -19.46 41.82
C ARG A 717 -0.84 -17.99 41.45
N GLU A 718 -1.79 -17.47 40.68
CA GLU A 718 -1.77 -16.10 40.20
C GLU A 718 -1.89 -15.05 41.32
N ALA A 719 -2.57 -15.38 42.41
CA ALA A 719 -2.65 -14.51 43.60
C ALA A 719 -1.25 -14.18 44.16
N ALA A 720 -0.27 -15.09 44.00
CA ALA A 720 1.09 -14.93 44.49
C ALA A 720 1.97 -14.01 43.62
N PHE A 721 1.57 -13.70 42.38
CA PHE A 721 2.37 -12.83 41.50
C PHE A 721 2.06 -11.35 41.78
N PRO A 722 3.08 -10.53 42.13
CA PRO A 722 2.90 -9.10 42.33
C PRO A 722 2.67 -8.36 41.00
N VAL A 723 2.16 -7.12 41.10
CA VAL A 723 2.06 -6.20 39.96
C VAL A 723 3.25 -5.23 39.99
N CYS A 724 4.06 -5.12 38.92
CA CYS A 724 5.03 -4.03 38.75
C CYS A 724 4.28 -2.74 38.40
N MET A 725 4.52 -1.69 39.18
CA MET A 725 3.93 -0.36 39.00
C MET A 725 4.75 0.56 38.06
N GLY A 726 5.67 0.01 37.27
CA GLY A 726 6.44 0.79 36.28
C GLY A 726 7.60 1.62 36.86
N ARG A 727 7.80 1.66 38.18
CA ARG A 727 8.80 2.53 38.81
C ARG A 727 10.24 2.08 38.49
N PRO A 728 11.21 3.00 38.33
CA PRO A 728 12.62 2.65 38.32
C PRO A 728 13.02 2.05 39.67
N PHE A 729 13.74 0.93 39.64
CA PHE A 729 14.21 0.23 40.84
C PHE A 729 15.67 0.58 41.09
N ALA A 730 16.11 0.48 42.34
CA ALA A 730 17.53 0.51 42.64
C ALA A 730 18.21 -0.68 41.92
N PRO A 731 19.28 -0.46 41.11
CA PRO A 731 19.90 -1.51 40.28
C PRO A 731 20.39 -2.75 41.03
N ASP A 732 20.50 -2.66 42.36
CA ASP A 732 21.06 -3.67 43.25
C ASP A 732 20.01 -4.55 43.92
N GLU A 733 18.73 -4.11 43.99
CA GLU A 733 17.66 -4.89 44.64
C GLU A 733 17.22 -6.10 43.80
N HIS A 734 17.47 -6.07 42.49
CA HIS A 734 16.91 -7.04 41.53
C HIS A 734 17.87 -7.32 40.36
N ALA A 735 19.11 -7.72 40.65
CA ALA A 735 20.16 -7.97 39.64
C ALA A 735 19.77 -8.98 38.53
N ALA A 736 18.85 -9.90 38.81
CA ALA A 736 18.31 -10.88 37.85
C ALA A 736 17.42 -10.26 36.76
N PHE A 737 16.96 -9.01 36.94
CA PHE A 737 16.02 -8.32 36.06
C PHE A 737 16.68 -7.17 35.29
N ARG A 738 18.01 -7.17 35.11
CA ARG A 738 18.68 -6.11 34.33
C ARG A 738 18.41 -6.27 32.84
N ASN A 739 17.57 -5.40 32.26
CA ASN A 739 17.61 -5.10 30.84
C ASN A 739 18.98 -4.49 30.50
N LYS A 740 19.70 -5.06 29.52
CA LYS A 740 21.04 -4.62 29.09
C LYS A 740 21.07 -3.20 28.47
N LYS A 741 19.93 -2.55 28.23
CA LYS A 741 19.85 -1.24 27.53
C LYS A 741 19.07 -0.13 28.27
N GLY A 742 18.87 -0.29 29.59
CA GLY A 742 18.26 0.63 30.58
C GLY A 742 17.62 1.96 30.14
N PHE A 743 16.29 2.06 30.35
CA PHE A 743 15.49 3.11 31.04
C PHE A 743 14.10 2.48 31.29
N GLY A 744 13.52 2.55 32.52
CA GLY A 744 12.17 2.01 32.85
C GLY A 744 12.10 0.87 33.89
N CYS A 745 10.92 0.24 34.07
CA CYS A 745 10.73 -0.96 34.94
C CYS A 745 11.72 -2.06 34.50
N PRO A 746 12.36 -2.80 35.42
CA PRO A 746 13.38 -3.81 35.14
C PRO A 746 12.80 -5.06 34.47
N HIS A 747 11.49 -5.23 34.54
CA HIS A 747 10.82 -6.33 33.87
C HIS A 747 10.85 -6.12 32.35
N ASN A 748 11.40 -7.12 31.65
CA ASN A 748 11.36 -7.16 30.20
C ASN A 748 10.08 -7.91 29.76
N PRO A 749 9.76 -7.89 28.46
CA PRO A 749 8.53 -8.50 27.97
C PRO A 749 8.42 -10.00 28.25
N ASP A 750 9.54 -10.69 28.42
CA ASP A 750 9.62 -12.14 28.68
C ASP A 750 9.56 -12.50 30.17
N THR A 751 9.50 -11.49 31.04
CA THR A 751 9.38 -11.74 32.47
C THR A 751 7.94 -12.08 32.82
N GLU A 752 7.73 -13.22 33.49
CA GLU A 752 6.41 -13.65 33.97
C GLU A 752 5.93 -12.79 35.15
N VAL A 753 5.38 -11.61 34.84
CA VAL A 753 4.89 -10.64 35.82
C VAL A 753 3.75 -9.80 35.24
N PHE A 754 2.85 -9.34 36.10
CA PHE A 754 1.89 -8.30 35.72
C PHE A 754 2.58 -6.94 35.78
N CYS A 755 3.13 -6.45 34.67
CA CYS A 755 3.76 -5.15 34.60
C CYS A 755 2.83 -4.13 33.93
N VAL A 756 2.62 -2.97 34.53
CA VAL A 756 1.81 -1.90 33.90
C VAL A 756 2.44 -1.39 32.59
N GLU A 757 3.75 -1.54 32.40
CA GLU A 757 4.41 -1.26 31.12
C GLU A 757 4.04 -2.26 30.01
N GLY A 758 3.36 -3.36 30.34
CA GLY A 758 2.82 -4.26 29.32
C GLY A 758 1.68 -3.61 28.52
N PHE A 759 1.03 -2.56 29.04
CA PHE A 759 -0.07 -1.87 28.35
C PHE A 759 0.43 -0.80 27.39
N TRP A 760 -0.09 -0.83 26.16
CA TRP A 760 0.26 0.18 25.16
C TRP A 760 -0.13 1.60 25.56
N GLY A 761 -1.29 1.80 26.20
CA GLY A 761 -1.76 3.13 26.61
C GLY A 761 -0.97 3.79 27.75
N LEU A 762 -0.07 3.04 28.38
CA LEU A 762 0.90 3.55 29.36
C LEU A 762 2.28 3.68 28.74
N ARG A 763 2.70 2.66 27.97
CA ARG A 763 4.06 2.58 27.43
C ARG A 763 4.28 3.43 26.18
N HIS A 764 3.25 3.69 25.39
CA HIS A 764 3.35 4.30 24.06
C HIS A 764 2.43 5.53 23.91
N LYS A 765 2.78 6.39 22.96
CA LYS A 765 1.94 7.50 22.51
C LYS A 765 1.09 7.00 21.35
N ILE A 766 -0.21 6.94 21.55
CA ILE A 766 -1.15 6.44 20.54
C ILE A 766 -1.90 7.63 19.96
N GLU A 767 -1.66 7.91 18.69
CA GLU A 767 -2.44 8.87 17.93
C GLU A 767 -3.43 8.16 17.02
N GLN A 768 -4.64 8.70 16.91
CA GLN A 768 -5.66 8.15 16.03
C GLN A 768 -6.10 9.22 15.03
N ILE A 769 -5.91 8.92 13.75
CA ILE A 769 -6.31 9.78 12.65
C ILE A 769 -7.59 9.22 12.04
N ILE A 770 -8.53 10.10 11.73
CA ILE A 770 -9.88 9.74 11.32
C ILE A 770 -10.09 10.06 9.84
N THR A 771 -10.75 9.16 9.11
CA THR A 771 -11.34 9.46 7.79
C THR A 771 -12.32 10.61 7.87
N GLY A 772 -12.10 11.63 7.04
CA GLY A 772 -13.01 12.77 6.89
C GLY A 772 -13.37 12.94 5.42
N ASP A 773 -14.61 13.35 5.16
CA ASP A 773 -15.10 13.67 3.80
C ASP A 773 -14.30 14.83 3.18
N THR A 774 -13.62 15.61 4.01
CA THR A 774 -12.66 16.64 3.58
C THR A 774 -11.31 16.43 4.25
N PRO A 775 -10.20 16.46 3.50
CA PRO A 775 -8.85 16.53 4.06
C PRO A 775 -8.71 17.69 5.04
N SER A 776 -8.04 17.51 6.17
CA SER A 776 -7.63 18.59 7.08
C SER A 776 -6.16 18.44 7.47
N ASP A 777 -5.48 19.57 7.70
CA ASP A 777 -4.13 19.56 8.26
C ASP A 777 -4.20 19.13 9.74
N ASN A 778 -3.37 18.17 10.14
CA ASN A 778 -3.06 17.95 11.54
C ASN A 778 -2.17 19.11 12.01
N HIS A 779 -2.80 20.14 12.57
CA HIS A 779 -2.09 21.21 13.24
C HIS A 779 -1.37 20.65 14.47
N ARG A 780 -0.14 21.09 14.68
CA ARG A 780 0.76 20.61 15.75
C ARG A 780 1.18 21.70 16.72
N LYS A 781 0.86 22.95 16.39
CA LYS A 781 1.15 24.12 17.21
C LYS A 781 -0.12 24.94 17.33
N ILE A 782 -0.43 25.34 18.54
CA ILE A 782 -1.48 26.29 18.85
C ILE A 782 -0.80 27.52 19.45
N GLU A 783 -0.92 28.64 18.77
CA GLU A 783 -0.37 29.90 19.24
C GLU A 783 -1.26 30.51 20.34
N LEU A 784 -0.68 30.69 21.51
CA LEU A 784 -1.24 31.45 22.61
C LEU A 784 -0.89 32.91 22.44
N SER A 785 -1.87 33.68 21.98
CA SER A 785 -1.83 35.13 21.94
C SER A 785 -2.58 35.73 23.15
N ASP A 786 -2.39 37.03 23.37
CA ASP A 786 -3.14 37.77 24.38
C ASP A 786 -4.66 37.78 24.11
N ASN A 787 -5.12 37.52 22.89
CA ASN A 787 -6.55 37.48 22.56
C ASN A 787 -7.10 36.04 22.53
N SER A 788 -6.24 35.03 22.73
CA SER A 788 -6.66 33.64 22.73
C SER A 788 -7.53 33.35 23.96
N SER A 789 -8.62 32.61 23.76
CA SER A 789 -9.52 32.19 24.84
C SER A 789 -9.56 30.66 24.98
N ILE A 790 -9.81 30.19 26.20
CA ILE A 790 -10.16 28.82 26.54
C ILE A 790 -11.62 28.83 26.96
N LEU A 791 -12.48 28.13 26.21
CA LEU A 791 -13.89 27.97 26.60
C LEU A 791 -14.04 26.75 27.48
N LEU A 792 -14.64 26.94 28.66
CA LEU A 792 -15.02 25.87 29.57
C LEU A 792 -16.55 25.70 29.54
N VAL A 793 -17.00 24.54 29.13
CA VAL A 793 -18.39 24.08 29.17
C VAL A 793 -18.52 23.11 30.35
N CYS A 794 -19.36 23.44 31.31
CA CYS A 794 -19.69 22.56 32.44
C CYS A 794 -21.20 22.40 32.54
N ASN A 795 -21.71 21.16 32.43
CA ASN A 795 -23.16 20.91 32.54
C ASN A 795 -23.61 20.39 33.91
N SER A 796 -22.67 20.32 34.85
CA SER A 796 -22.92 20.10 36.28
C SER A 796 -22.36 21.26 37.08
N LYS A 797 -22.91 21.46 38.27
CA LYS A 797 -22.37 22.38 39.27
C LYS A 797 -21.98 21.56 40.50
N ASP A 798 -20.70 21.26 40.61
CA ASP A 798 -20.15 20.42 41.66
C ASP A 798 -18.76 20.92 42.10
N PRO A 799 -18.28 20.52 43.29
CA PRO A 799 -17.02 21.05 43.82
C PRO A 799 -15.79 20.79 42.93
N ASP A 800 -15.79 19.73 42.13
CA ASP A 800 -14.65 19.42 41.26
C ASP A 800 -14.66 20.29 39.99
N THR A 801 -15.84 20.59 39.40
CA THR A 801 -15.96 21.52 38.28
C THR A 801 -15.70 22.98 38.68
N ASP A 802 -16.14 23.41 39.87
CA ASP A 802 -15.82 24.73 40.43
C ASP A 802 -14.31 24.87 40.70
N ARG A 803 -13.67 23.80 41.21
CA ARG A 803 -12.22 23.76 41.39
C ARG A 803 -11.50 23.89 40.05
N LEU A 804 -11.89 23.09 39.05
CA LEU A 804 -11.30 23.13 37.72
C LEU A 804 -11.30 24.55 37.14
N HIS A 805 -12.45 25.22 37.15
CA HIS A 805 -12.58 26.60 36.66
C HIS A 805 -11.64 27.55 37.42
N THR A 806 -11.56 27.41 38.74
CA THR A 806 -10.64 28.21 39.58
C THR A 806 -9.18 27.93 39.27
N THR A 807 -8.79 26.67 39.07
CA THR A 807 -7.43 26.24 38.75
C THR A 807 -6.99 26.82 37.40
N LEU A 808 -7.84 26.71 36.37
CA LEU A 808 -7.54 27.24 35.04
C LEU A 808 -7.37 28.76 35.07
N LYS A 809 -8.26 29.49 35.75
CA LYS A 809 -8.17 30.96 35.90
C LYS A 809 -6.90 31.44 36.60
N LYS A 810 -6.33 30.61 37.48
CA LYS A 810 -5.12 30.91 38.25
C LYS A 810 -3.84 30.37 37.60
N HIS A 811 -3.94 29.70 36.45
CA HIS A 811 -2.78 29.12 35.80
C HIS A 811 -1.82 30.21 35.36
N ALA A 812 -0.52 30.08 35.67
CA ALA A 812 0.46 31.16 35.49
C ALA A 812 0.66 31.61 34.02
N GLN A 813 0.29 30.76 33.06
CA GLN A 813 0.38 31.06 31.62
C GLN A 813 -0.87 31.72 31.04
N LEU A 814 -1.94 31.88 31.83
CA LEU A 814 -3.21 32.43 31.39
C LEU A 814 -3.55 33.69 32.19
N ARG A 815 -4.20 34.65 31.54
CA ARG A 815 -4.92 35.70 32.26
C ARG A 815 -6.30 35.19 32.66
N GLU A 816 -6.85 35.79 33.72
CA GLU A 816 -8.15 35.36 34.24
C GLU A 816 -9.29 35.51 33.22
N ASP A 817 -9.22 36.52 32.35
CA ASP A 817 -10.20 36.80 31.28
C ASP A 817 -10.12 35.83 30.09
N GLN A 818 -9.01 35.09 29.95
CA GLN A 818 -8.85 34.11 28.88
C GLN A 818 -9.66 32.84 29.12
N VAL A 819 -9.99 32.53 30.37
CA VAL A 819 -10.81 31.35 30.71
C VAL A 819 -12.27 31.77 30.82
N VAL A 820 -13.06 31.41 29.82
CA VAL A 820 -14.47 31.81 29.70
C VAL A 820 -15.38 30.62 29.98
N LEU A 821 -16.17 30.73 31.04
CA LEU A 821 -17.21 29.76 31.36
C LEU A 821 -18.45 30.01 30.50
N VAL A 822 -18.88 29.00 29.75
CA VAL A 822 -20.10 29.06 28.94
C VAL A 822 -21.33 29.09 29.85
N ASN A 823 -22.27 29.99 29.55
CA ASN A 823 -23.47 30.21 30.34
C ASN A 823 -24.72 30.21 29.44
N PRO A 824 -25.95 30.17 30.00
CA PRO A 824 -27.19 30.07 29.22
C PRO A 824 -27.40 31.17 28.17
N THR A 825 -26.83 32.36 28.35
CA THR A 825 -26.99 33.48 27.41
C THR A 825 -26.08 33.37 26.20
N MET A 826 -25.02 32.57 26.29
CA MET A 826 -24.04 32.38 25.22
C MET A 826 -24.56 31.37 24.18
N ASN A 827 -24.36 31.66 22.90
CA ASN A 827 -24.51 30.69 21.82
C ASN A 827 -23.12 30.15 21.48
N LEU A 828 -22.83 28.92 21.92
CA LEU A 828 -21.52 28.30 21.75
C LEU A 828 -21.17 28.14 20.26
N MET A 829 -22.13 27.73 19.43
CA MET A 829 -21.87 27.47 18.01
C MET A 829 -21.52 28.75 17.25
N ASP A 830 -22.15 29.88 17.58
CA ASP A 830 -21.77 31.19 17.03
C ASP A 830 -20.36 31.62 17.44
N TRP A 831 -19.94 31.31 18.68
CA TRP A 831 -18.57 31.55 19.12
C TRP A 831 -17.56 30.67 18.39
N LEU A 832 -17.86 29.38 18.24
CA LEU A 832 -16.99 28.43 17.55
C LEU A 832 -16.81 28.76 16.06
N TRP A 833 -17.81 29.36 15.41
CA TRP A 833 -17.72 29.75 14.00
C TRP A 833 -17.29 31.20 13.75
N ASP A 834 -16.98 31.96 14.79
CA ASP A 834 -16.42 33.30 14.67
C ASP A 834 -14.90 33.27 14.86
N ASN A 835 -14.13 33.55 13.81
CA ASN A 835 -12.66 33.54 13.85
C ASN A 835 -12.07 34.47 14.94
N GLN A 836 -12.78 35.53 15.36
CA GLN A 836 -12.31 36.46 16.40
C GLN A 836 -12.60 35.97 17.82
N ARG A 837 -13.59 35.08 17.99
CA ARG A 837 -14.03 34.59 19.30
C ARG A 837 -13.76 33.10 19.52
N ARG A 838 -13.45 32.36 18.46
CA ARG A 838 -13.17 30.93 18.51
C ARG A 838 -12.01 30.68 19.47
N PRO A 839 -12.15 29.73 20.41
CA PRO A 839 -11.09 29.46 21.35
C PRO A 839 -9.92 28.73 20.71
N VAL A 840 -8.77 28.79 21.38
CA VAL A 840 -7.65 27.88 21.13
C VAL A 840 -7.87 26.50 21.75
N MET A 841 -8.72 26.42 22.79
CA MET A 841 -9.08 25.18 23.45
C MET A 841 -10.55 25.21 23.89
N LEU A 842 -11.31 24.19 23.53
CA LEU A 842 -12.67 23.96 24.01
C LEU A 842 -12.67 22.79 24.98
N ILE A 843 -13.07 23.02 26.23
CA ILE A 843 -13.14 22.01 27.28
C ILE A 843 -14.61 21.75 27.59
N VAL A 844 -15.08 20.51 27.41
CA VAL A 844 -16.46 20.11 27.67
C VAL A 844 -16.49 19.06 28.76
N VAL A 845 -16.83 19.45 29.98
CA VAL A 845 -16.98 18.57 31.13
C VAL A 845 -18.46 18.38 31.44
N GLY A 846 -18.93 17.14 31.46
CA GLY A 846 -20.33 16.90 31.78
C GLY A 846 -20.86 15.51 31.51
N HIS A 847 -22.18 15.42 31.44
CA HIS A 847 -22.91 14.22 31.06
C HIS A 847 -23.33 14.25 29.58
N MET A 848 -23.15 13.13 28.88
CA MET A 848 -23.74 12.85 27.58
C MET A 848 -25.12 12.24 27.79
N GLU A 849 -26.17 12.93 27.33
CA GLU A 849 -27.52 12.38 27.33
C GLU A 849 -27.74 11.54 26.08
N THR A 850 -28.10 10.27 26.26
CA THR A 850 -28.34 9.32 25.17
C THR A 850 -29.80 8.84 25.13
N GLN A 851 -30.60 9.13 26.15
CA GLN A 851 -32.01 8.78 26.18
C GLN A 851 -32.82 9.77 25.34
N LEU A 852 -33.81 9.26 24.61
CA LEU A 852 -34.77 10.08 23.90
C LEU A 852 -35.67 10.81 24.90
N LYS A 853 -35.66 12.14 24.85
CA LYS A 853 -36.51 13.01 25.66
C LYS A 853 -37.26 13.98 24.78
N ALA A 854 -38.53 14.24 25.11
CA ALA A 854 -39.35 15.16 24.34
C ALA A 854 -38.77 16.58 24.36
N ASN A 855 -38.73 17.23 23.20
CA ASN A 855 -38.19 18.58 22.99
C ASN A 855 -36.66 18.71 23.15
N GLU A 856 -35.93 17.59 23.14
CA GLU A 856 -34.47 17.57 23.06
C GLU A 856 -34.03 16.93 21.72
N PRO A 857 -32.78 17.13 21.26
CA PRO A 857 -32.25 16.39 20.11
C PRO A 857 -32.40 14.87 20.26
N GLU A 858 -32.75 14.18 19.17
CA GLU A 858 -33.01 12.73 19.14
C GLU A 858 -31.73 11.87 19.09
N GLU A 859 -30.56 12.50 19.22
CA GLU A 859 -29.26 11.86 19.17
C GLU A 859 -28.43 12.16 20.44
N PRO A 860 -27.27 11.48 20.64
CA PRO A 860 -26.37 11.78 21.75
C PRO A 860 -26.00 13.26 21.79
N ARG A 861 -26.19 13.88 22.96
CA ARG A 861 -26.10 15.33 23.10
C ARG A 861 -25.56 15.75 24.45
N ILE A 862 -24.94 16.94 24.47
CA ILE A 862 -24.37 17.54 25.68
C ILE A 862 -24.99 18.92 25.87
N LEU A 863 -25.58 19.18 27.04
CA LEU A 863 -26.01 20.53 27.40
C LEU A 863 -24.80 21.42 27.69
N THR A 864 -24.82 22.68 27.28
CA THR A 864 -23.66 23.59 27.41
C THR A 864 -23.52 24.31 28.76
N PHE A 865 -24.44 24.09 29.69
CA PHE A 865 -24.47 24.69 31.03
C PHE A 865 -25.30 23.81 31.98
N PRO A 866 -25.27 24.03 33.30
CA PRO A 866 -26.07 23.25 34.23
C PRO A 866 -27.57 23.51 34.03
N PRO A 867 -28.44 22.48 33.95
CA PRO A 867 -29.87 22.66 33.73
C PRO A 867 -30.54 23.63 34.72
N SER A 868 -30.05 23.70 35.97
CA SER A 868 -30.53 24.60 37.01
C SER A 868 -30.34 26.09 36.70
N GLU A 869 -29.50 26.43 35.72
CA GLU A 869 -29.28 27.82 35.30
C GLU A 869 -30.26 28.25 34.18
N TRP A 870 -31.04 27.33 33.63
CA TRP A 870 -32.10 27.64 32.68
C TRP A 870 -33.36 28.09 33.41
N ASN A 871 -33.48 29.40 33.63
CA ASN A 871 -34.60 30.00 34.35
C ASN A 871 -35.87 30.22 33.49
N ASN A 872 -35.93 29.70 32.26
CA ASN A 872 -37.06 29.93 31.36
C ASN A 872 -38.04 28.76 31.41
N SER A 873 -39.35 29.07 31.42
CA SER A 873 -40.43 28.08 31.29
C SER A 873 -40.55 27.45 29.90
N THR A 874 -39.65 27.78 28.99
CA THR A 874 -39.59 27.27 27.62
C THR A 874 -38.62 26.08 27.52
N PRO A 875 -38.84 25.14 26.58
CA PRO A 875 -37.86 24.13 26.23
C PRO A 875 -36.49 24.75 25.94
N ILE A 876 -35.42 24.03 26.29
CA ILE A 876 -34.05 24.47 26.01
C ILE A 876 -33.84 24.51 24.49
N PRO A 877 -33.51 25.67 23.90
CA PRO A 877 -33.29 25.81 22.47
C PRO A 877 -32.18 24.88 21.94
N LYS A 878 -32.30 24.47 20.67
CA LYS A 878 -31.34 23.55 20.02
C LYS A 878 -29.89 24.06 20.04
N ASP A 879 -29.68 25.37 19.95
CA ASP A 879 -28.34 26.00 19.96
C ASP A 879 -27.62 25.97 21.32
N LYS A 880 -28.29 25.46 22.36
CA LYS A 880 -27.71 25.25 23.70
C LYS A 880 -27.16 23.84 23.90
N TRP A 881 -27.27 22.97 22.90
CA TRP A 881 -26.79 21.61 22.91
C TRP A 881 -25.60 21.45 21.95
N ILE A 882 -24.70 20.54 22.27
CA ILE A 882 -23.67 20.02 21.36
C ILE A 882 -24.14 18.62 20.91
N TYR A 883 -24.32 18.44 19.61
CA TYR A 883 -24.69 17.18 18.97
C TYR A 883 -24.14 17.19 17.52
N GLU A 884 -24.18 16.07 16.81
CA GLU A 884 -23.54 15.96 15.49
C GLU A 884 -24.28 16.79 14.43
N GLU A 885 -25.60 16.69 14.37
CA GLU A 885 -26.40 17.37 13.36
C GLU A 885 -26.20 18.90 13.43
N ILE A 886 -26.10 19.49 14.63
CA ILE A 886 -25.82 20.93 14.75
C ILE A 886 -24.43 21.30 14.25
N LEU A 887 -23.41 20.50 14.54
CA LEU A 887 -22.05 20.74 14.04
C LEU A 887 -22.00 20.65 12.51
N PHE A 888 -22.66 19.66 11.92
CA PHE A 888 -22.76 19.56 10.47
C PHE A 888 -23.56 20.69 9.84
N ASN A 889 -24.67 21.09 10.45
CA ASN A 889 -25.45 22.23 9.96
C ASN A 889 -24.60 23.50 9.92
N TYR A 890 -23.77 23.74 10.94
CA TYR A 890 -22.83 24.88 10.93
C TYR A 890 -21.71 24.69 9.90
N TYR A 891 -21.15 23.48 9.76
CA TYR A 891 -20.19 23.16 8.71
C TYR A 891 -20.75 23.44 7.30
N TYR A 892 -21.97 22.99 6.98
CA TYR A 892 -22.56 23.19 5.66
C TYR A 892 -22.96 24.65 5.40
N THR A 893 -23.46 25.35 6.41
CA THR A 893 -23.95 26.74 6.25
C THR A 893 -22.86 27.78 6.35
N LYS A 894 -21.93 27.64 7.29
CA LYS A 894 -20.85 28.60 7.58
C LYS A 894 -19.47 28.13 7.11
N LYS A 895 -19.38 26.94 6.50
CA LYS A 895 -18.13 26.27 6.06
C LYS A 895 -17.28 25.79 7.24
N ARG A 896 -16.30 24.92 6.97
CA ARG A 896 -15.30 24.48 7.95
C ARG A 896 -14.44 25.62 8.47
N TRP A 897 -13.82 25.42 9.63
CA TRP A 897 -12.75 26.27 10.13
C TRP A 897 -11.54 26.14 9.21
N LYS A 898 -11.12 27.25 8.61
CA LYS A 898 -9.93 27.31 7.73
C LYS A 898 -8.79 28.11 8.35
N ASP A 899 -9.15 29.12 9.15
CA ASP A 899 -8.21 30.07 9.71
C ASP A 899 -7.98 29.76 11.19
N ALA A 900 -6.77 30.04 11.67
CA ALA A 900 -6.45 29.97 13.09
C ALA A 900 -7.34 30.94 13.90
N PRO A 901 -7.71 30.59 15.15
CA PRO A 901 -7.30 29.37 15.85
C PRO A 901 -8.10 28.14 15.40
N LEU A 902 -7.46 26.97 15.50
CA LEU A 902 -8.10 25.67 15.29
C LEU A 902 -8.04 24.92 16.63
N PRO A 903 -9.19 24.77 17.32
CA PRO A 903 -9.19 24.42 18.73
C PRO A 903 -8.76 22.98 18.99
N LEU A 904 -8.03 22.78 20.09
CA LEU A 904 -7.99 21.49 20.78
C LEU A 904 -9.31 21.30 21.52
N VAL A 905 -10.02 20.20 21.25
CA VAL A 905 -11.30 19.91 21.90
C VAL A 905 -11.13 18.79 22.93
N LEU A 906 -11.36 19.09 24.21
CA LEU A 906 -11.40 18.11 25.29
C LEU A 906 -12.87 17.75 25.59
N LEU A 907 -13.39 16.69 24.98
CA LEU A 907 -14.72 16.13 25.23
C LEU A 907 -14.67 15.22 26.47
N ILE A 908 -14.57 15.80 27.66
CA ILE A 908 -14.42 15.06 28.92
C ILE A 908 -15.80 14.82 29.55
N ASN A 909 -16.66 14.13 28.80
CA ASN A 909 -18.00 13.74 29.23
C ASN A 909 -18.23 12.25 29.00
N CYS A 910 -19.09 11.64 29.81
CA CYS A 910 -19.34 10.19 29.82
C CYS A 910 -19.46 9.60 28.42
N SER A 911 -18.58 8.64 28.08
CA SER A 911 -18.66 7.87 26.84
C SER A 911 -18.65 8.74 25.55
N SER A 912 -18.13 9.97 25.61
CA SER A 912 -17.98 10.92 24.48
C SER A 912 -17.20 10.40 23.29
N ALA A 913 -16.19 9.57 23.55
CA ALA A 913 -15.40 8.92 22.52
C ALA A 913 -15.78 7.44 22.40
N GLN A 914 -16.82 6.96 23.08
CA GLN A 914 -17.22 5.57 23.00
C GLN A 914 -17.81 5.29 21.61
N LEU A 915 -17.07 4.57 20.78
CA LEU A 915 -17.49 4.32 19.41
C LEU A 915 -18.24 3.00 19.34
N ASN A 916 -19.53 3.08 19.61
CA ASN A 916 -20.44 1.99 19.32
C ASN A 916 -20.82 2.06 17.84
N VAL A 917 -21.13 0.92 17.21
CA VAL A 917 -21.59 0.84 15.80
C VAL A 917 -22.82 1.75 15.54
N THR A 918 -23.53 2.13 16.60
CA THR A 918 -24.71 3.00 16.62
C THR A 918 -24.55 4.26 17.49
N GLY A 919 -23.34 4.57 17.98
CA GLY A 919 -23.10 5.49 19.11
C GLY A 919 -22.40 6.83 18.80
N PRO A 920 -22.00 7.58 19.85
CA PRO A 920 -21.59 9.00 19.86
C PRO A 920 -20.27 9.36 19.13
N ALA A 921 -19.75 8.47 18.28
CA ALA A 921 -18.70 8.78 17.30
C ALA A 921 -19.04 10.01 16.43
N SER A 922 -20.32 10.36 16.41
CA SER A 922 -20.95 11.51 15.78
C SER A 922 -20.40 12.88 16.22
N ILE A 923 -20.21 13.15 17.53
CA ILE A 923 -19.74 14.46 17.99
C ILE A 923 -18.24 14.63 17.69
N VAL A 924 -17.44 13.59 17.91
CA VAL A 924 -16.02 13.58 17.51
C VAL A 924 -15.90 13.84 16.01
N ARG A 925 -16.71 13.17 15.18
CA ARG A 925 -16.76 13.40 13.73
C ARG A 925 -17.13 14.84 13.39
N GLY A 926 -18.13 15.40 14.06
CA GLY A 926 -18.59 16.77 13.85
C GLY A 926 -17.47 17.79 14.09
N PHE A 927 -16.75 17.69 15.20
CA PHE A 927 -15.61 18.56 15.49
C PHE A 927 -14.42 18.32 14.55
N TRP A 928 -14.12 17.07 14.21
CA TRP A 928 -13.05 16.73 13.27
C TRP A 928 -13.32 17.35 11.91
N THR A 929 -14.54 17.15 11.38
CA THR A 929 -14.97 17.70 10.09
C THR A 929 -15.03 19.23 10.10
N SER A 930 -15.28 19.82 11.27
CA SER A 930 -15.26 21.27 11.46
C SER A 930 -13.84 21.85 11.41
N GLY A 931 -12.79 21.05 11.61
CA GLY A 931 -11.38 21.47 11.55
C GLY A 931 -10.68 21.54 12.91
N ALA A 932 -11.17 20.83 13.94
CA ALA A 932 -10.44 20.71 15.21
C ALA A 932 -9.05 20.12 14.98
N CYS A 933 -8.03 20.65 15.65
CA CYS A 933 -6.65 20.18 15.47
C CYS A 933 -6.38 18.83 16.15
N ALA A 934 -7.03 18.61 17.29
CA ALA A 934 -7.13 17.33 17.97
C ALA A 934 -8.37 17.32 18.86
N ILE A 935 -8.83 16.12 19.18
CA ILE A 935 -9.99 15.86 20.03
C ILE A 935 -9.59 14.79 21.04
N VAL A 936 -9.74 15.05 22.32
CA VAL A 936 -9.61 14.02 23.36
C VAL A 936 -10.98 13.74 23.94
N GLY A 937 -11.40 12.48 23.95
CA GLY A 937 -12.65 12.09 24.58
C GLY A 937 -12.49 10.84 25.45
N THR A 938 -13.59 10.38 26.03
CA THR A 938 -13.62 9.28 26.99
C THR A 938 -14.37 8.06 26.46
N GLU A 939 -13.79 6.87 26.59
CA GLU A 939 -14.37 5.59 26.12
C GLU A 939 -15.44 5.01 27.05
N CYS A 940 -15.54 5.51 28.29
CA CYS A 940 -16.55 5.09 29.26
C CYS A 940 -17.04 6.26 30.11
N ASP A 941 -17.97 5.96 31.01
CA ASP A 941 -18.46 6.91 32.01
C ASP A 941 -17.35 7.27 33.00
N ILE A 942 -17.28 8.55 33.38
CA ILE A 942 -16.29 9.09 34.32
C ILE A 942 -16.95 9.99 35.36
N THR A 943 -16.26 10.23 36.47
CA THR A 943 -16.73 11.21 37.47
C THR A 943 -16.20 12.60 37.15
N SER A 944 -16.91 13.64 37.62
CA SER A 944 -16.45 15.04 37.50
C SER A 944 -15.07 15.26 38.11
N GLY A 945 -14.74 14.53 39.17
CA GLY A 945 -13.42 14.57 39.80
C GLY A 945 -12.26 14.05 38.96
N LEU A 946 -12.46 12.91 38.26
CA LEU A 946 -11.46 12.41 37.32
C LEU A 946 -11.38 13.32 36.08
N ALA A 947 -12.53 13.80 35.59
CA ALA A 947 -12.61 14.76 34.50
C ALA A 947 -11.80 16.03 34.81
N ALA A 948 -12.07 16.65 35.96
CA ALA A 948 -11.37 17.85 36.42
C ALA A 948 -9.87 17.61 36.53
N ARG A 949 -9.45 16.52 37.17
CA ARG A 949 -8.03 16.19 37.32
C ARG A 949 -7.32 16.00 35.97
N PHE A 950 -7.95 15.28 35.04
CA PHE A 950 -7.41 15.11 33.68
C PHE A 950 -7.20 16.45 32.99
N VAL A 951 -8.24 17.30 32.99
CA VAL A 951 -8.16 18.62 32.36
C VAL A 951 -7.08 19.48 33.04
N GLU A 952 -7.01 19.50 34.38
CA GLU A 952 -6.01 20.26 35.14
C GLU A 952 -4.58 19.85 34.75
N GLU A 953 -4.26 18.54 34.79
CA GLU A 953 -2.90 18.04 34.55
C GLU A 953 -2.50 18.15 33.06
N VAL A 954 -3.39 17.77 32.13
CA VAL A 954 -3.08 17.78 30.70
C VAL A 954 -3.03 19.21 30.16
N THR A 955 -3.99 20.06 30.52
CA THR A 955 -3.97 21.48 30.12
C THR A 955 -2.75 22.18 30.72
N GLY A 956 -2.43 21.93 31.99
CA GLY A 956 -1.22 22.48 32.61
C GLY A 956 0.06 22.06 31.88
N SER A 957 0.17 20.79 31.48
CA SER A 957 1.33 20.30 30.72
C SER A 957 1.43 20.96 29.33
N LEU A 958 0.31 21.01 28.61
CA LEU A 958 0.22 21.63 27.29
C LEU A 958 0.62 23.11 27.33
N LEU A 959 0.09 23.89 28.28
CA LEU A 959 0.42 25.30 28.46
C LEU A 959 1.89 25.54 28.81
N ASN A 960 2.60 24.51 29.28
CA ASN A 960 4.05 24.52 29.51
C ASN A 960 4.85 23.96 28.32
N GLY A 961 4.22 23.79 27.15
CA GLY A 961 4.87 23.35 25.91
C GLY A 961 5.07 21.84 25.78
N VAL A 962 4.52 21.02 26.69
CA VAL A 962 4.61 19.55 26.60
C VAL A 962 3.67 19.07 25.49
N PRO A 963 4.11 18.18 24.57
CA PRO A 963 3.23 17.62 23.55
C PRO A 963 2.04 16.85 24.13
N LEU A 964 0.91 16.86 23.43
CA LEU A 964 -0.35 16.25 23.88
C LEU A 964 -0.20 14.76 24.24
N GLY A 965 0.50 13.99 23.42
CA GLY A 965 0.76 12.57 23.68
C GLY A 965 1.57 12.35 24.96
N ASP A 966 2.59 13.19 25.19
CA ASP A 966 3.40 13.15 26.40
C ASP A 966 2.59 13.56 27.64
N ALA A 967 1.74 14.57 27.52
CA ALA A 967 0.86 15.02 28.60
C ALA A 967 -0.15 13.93 29.00
N ILE A 968 -0.77 13.25 28.03
CA ILE A 968 -1.68 12.13 28.28
C ILE A 968 -0.93 10.94 28.90
N GLN A 969 0.23 10.58 28.35
CA GLN A 969 1.06 9.49 28.88
C GLN A 969 1.51 9.75 30.32
N LEU A 970 1.91 10.99 30.63
CA LEU A 970 2.30 11.42 31.96
C LEU A 970 1.12 11.35 32.94
N PHE A 971 -0.04 11.87 32.55
CA PHE A 971 -1.27 11.76 33.35
C PHE A 971 -1.60 10.28 33.64
N ASN A 972 -1.56 9.43 32.61
CA ASN A 972 -1.83 8.00 32.72
C ASN A 972 -0.88 7.30 33.70
N SER A 973 0.42 7.61 33.58
CA SER A 973 1.45 7.09 34.48
C SER A 973 1.24 7.54 35.93
N ASN A 974 0.96 8.82 36.14
CA ASN A 974 0.68 9.39 37.46
C ASN A 974 -0.56 8.74 38.09
N LEU A 975 -1.63 8.57 37.32
CA LEU A 975 -2.89 7.99 37.78
C LEU A 975 -2.70 6.54 38.26
N VAL A 976 -1.95 5.74 37.49
CA VAL A 976 -1.58 4.37 37.87
C VAL A 976 -0.72 4.37 39.14
N GLN A 977 0.26 5.27 39.26
CA GLN A 977 1.10 5.38 40.45
C GLN A 977 0.34 5.82 41.71
N CYS A 978 -0.84 6.44 41.56
CA CYS A 978 -1.79 6.74 42.63
C CYS A 978 -2.69 5.54 43.00
N GLY A 979 -2.52 4.38 42.37
CA GLY A 979 -3.37 3.20 42.57
C GLY A 979 -4.76 3.38 41.97
N ASN A 980 -4.85 4.03 40.79
CA ASN A 980 -6.11 4.24 40.07
C ASN A 980 -5.98 3.65 38.65
N PRO A 981 -6.74 2.59 38.30
CA PRO A 981 -6.58 1.82 37.05
C PRO A 981 -7.26 2.34 35.76
N PRO A 982 -7.82 3.57 35.60
CA PRO A 982 -8.44 4.02 34.36
C PRO A 982 -7.57 4.96 33.49
N PRO A 983 -6.24 4.82 33.36
CA PRO A 983 -5.51 5.64 32.38
C PRO A 983 -6.01 5.40 30.94
N PHE A 984 -6.65 4.25 30.70
CA PHE A 984 -7.12 3.82 29.37
C PHE A 984 -8.47 4.40 28.97
N VAL A 985 -9.03 5.33 29.74
CA VAL A 985 -10.35 5.92 29.44
C VAL A 985 -10.24 7.03 28.40
N PHE A 986 -9.09 7.69 28.27
CA PHE A 986 -8.92 8.83 27.39
C PHE A 986 -8.34 8.42 26.04
N THR A 987 -9.02 8.81 24.96
CA THR A 987 -8.60 8.56 23.59
C THR A 987 -8.31 9.89 22.89
N CYS A 988 -7.13 9.98 22.27
CA CYS A 988 -6.72 11.12 21.46
C CYS A 988 -6.97 10.86 19.96
N TYR A 989 -7.69 11.78 19.33
CA TYR A 989 -7.87 11.90 17.89
C TYR A 989 -7.11 13.11 17.37
N GLY A 990 -6.30 12.95 16.34
CA GLY A 990 -5.38 13.98 15.85
C GLY A 990 -3.94 13.76 16.34
N SER A 991 -3.08 14.75 16.12
CA SER A 991 -1.64 14.61 16.36
C SER A 991 -1.28 14.56 17.84
N THR A 992 -0.52 13.54 18.24
CA THR A 992 0.08 13.47 19.58
C THR A 992 1.22 14.47 19.78
N ASP A 993 1.74 15.07 18.71
CA ASP A 993 2.78 16.08 18.75
C ASP A 993 2.23 17.51 18.98
N LEU A 994 0.92 17.65 19.19
CA LEU A 994 0.28 18.95 19.39
C LEU A 994 0.83 19.65 20.64
N THR A 995 1.33 20.87 20.48
CA THR A 995 1.92 21.71 21.53
C THR A 995 1.30 23.11 21.54
N PHE A 996 1.34 23.77 22.69
CA PHE A 996 1.01 25.19 22.77
C PHE A 996 2.30 26.01 22.75
N THR A 997 2.35 27.03 21.89
CA THR A 997 3.49 27.94 21.77
C THR A 997 3.04 29.35 22.12
N LYS A 998 3.82 30.06 22.93
CA LYS A 998 3.55 31.46 23.24
C LYS A 998 4.13 32.35 22.15
N GLN A 999 3.35 33.33 21.68
CA GLN A 999 3.85 34.37 20.77
C GLN A 999 4.85 35.31 21.47
#